data_AF-A0A0D2KNI4-F1
#
_entry.id   AF-A0A0D2KNI4-F1
#
_cell.length_a   1.000
_cell.length_b   1.000
_cell.length_c   1.000
_cell.angle_alpha   90.00
_cell.angle_beta   90.00
_cell.angle_gamma   90.00
#
_symmetry.space_group_name_H-M   'P 1'
#
loop_
_entity.id
_entity.type
_entity.pdbx_description
1 polymer ?
#
loop_
_entity_poly.entity_id
_entity_poly.type
_entity_poly.pdbx_seq_one_letter_code
_entity_poly.pdbx_strand_id
1 'polypeptide(L)'
;MTPSPPSPGRPRAGKECPTPHLNATRELADRVQSLIKEGYVEIDGHELDIATVVAVSRFDCKPFIKRTPKLQENVEAGRDILNAHIDRGSKLYGINTGFGGSADLRTNEMLALQRALIQHQQSAVLTPRDLAAEGGDHQETSSHSMPSAWVKGAMLIRCNTNIRGHSAIALQIADTLVEFVRRDMTPIVPLRGSISASGDLMPLSYLAGALQGNPDTFVRTGKGRNFKVINARDAFEEIQRLNQEDEAKHGKQLVHGTSIEYAPIVLGPKEGLALVNGTAPSATVACLALYETNQLAVLSQLITCLMSEALAGNVEWTNPYIAETRPHPGQIEVSQNQRSFFNGSKLVEGLDSVSRRMEGIVQDRYSTRTSSQWVGPLLEDLLHASEQLKIELNSTTDNPIVNLKTREVHCGGNFQATVVTMVSEKIRLCLQMMGKMLFAQTSELINPAYNNGLPPNLAADNPSLSFFAKGIDINMAAYQSELAFLANPVSSHVQSAEMHNQGVNSLALVSARYSMQSVEIVQLMSASAIYIGLQGVDLRTMHETFLAQFKAIAEAKIHLFFRYWVGDIEMQPLTDAIWDSIRKTWYATASSDVEDRCKSVANATLEPILSCLYQVGHHHQLGHQFLQERFVREHKNWIEALQKGMHDAFLLHRASFFDRPTTPEYLGRGTKALYRFVRGELGVPLHRGHIEDPVIWNSLDERPVKTIGSWISVIYEALRDGRLYWHQGHLRRCKIAFECMKAAYDAGINFFDCAEGYAEGKSEVVMGKAIKKYGWKRNDLVISTKIYWGQAHGDNRVNTFHPYFLMHRPDRHTPIEETVRAMNYIINTGKAFYWETSEWNSEEIAMAWACAERLNLIGPVMEQPEYSMQPIQVKQLKPVADKLGTDQATLALAWVLKKPRVSSAITGASKVEQITKSIQALDLGTKLDDANTAIKEVVVR
;
A
#
# COMPACT_ATOMS: atom_id res chain seq x y z
N MET A 1 -51.57 -24.71 -33.04
CA MET A 1 -50.93 -23.38 -33.12
C MET A 1 -50.60 -22.93 -31.72
N THR A 2 -49.40 -23.27 -31.25
CA THR A 2 -48.85 -22.83 -29.96
C THR A 2 -48.14 -21.50 -30.17
N PRO A 3 -48.38 -20.47 -29.34
CA PRO A 3 -47.76 -19.17 -29.52
C PRO A 3 -46.27 -19.25 -29.20
N SER A 4 -45.43 -18.69 -30.08
CA SER A 4 -43.98 -18.62 -29.92
C SER A 4 -43.59 -17.83 -28.66
N PRO A 5 -42.49 -18.18 -27.97
CA PRO A 5 -42.00 -17.43 -26.83
C PRO A 5 -41.48 -16.05 -27.28
N PRO A 6 -41.54 -15.02 -26.42
CA PRO A 6 -41.05 -13.69 -26.77
C PRO A 6 -39.54 -13.72 -26.96
N SER A 7 -39.07 -13.12 -28.05
CA SER A 7 -37.65 -12.88 -28.33
C SER A 7 -37.00 -12.12 -27.15
N PRO A 8 -35.82 -12.53 -26.66
CA PRO A 8 -35.08 -11.75 -25.67
C PRO A 8 -34.72 -10.40 -26.29
N GLY A 9 -35.29 -9.32 -25.76
CA GLY A 9 -34.97 -7.97 -26.19
C GLY A 9 -33.46 -7.72 -26.07
N ARG A 10 -32.83 -7.24 -27.15
CA ARG A 10 -31.46 -6.72 -27.09
C ARG A 10 -31.35 -5.68 -25.97
N PRO A 11 -30.32 -5.71 -25.11
CA PRO A 11 -30.09 -4.65 -24.15
C PRO A 11 -29.92 -3.34 -24.92
N ARG A 12 -30.57 -2.27 -24.46
CA ARG A 12 -30.31 -0.92 -24.97
C ARG A 12 -28.83 -0.62 -24.71
N ALA A 13 -28.03 -0.57 -25.76
CA ALA A 13 -26.68 -0.03 -25.71
C ALA A 13 -26.74 1.43 -25.21
N GLY A 14 -25.98 1.75 -24.16
CA GLY A 14 -25.57 3.14 -23.91
C GLY A 14 -26.02 3.84 -22.61
N LYS A 15 -26.51 3.14 -21.58
CA LYS A 15 -26.51 3.73 -20.21
C LYS A 15 -25.54 2.96 -19.35
N GLU A 16 -24.38 3.56 -19.05
CA GLU A 16 -23.54 3.10 -17.94
C GLU A 16 -24.43 3.04 -16.69
N CYS A 17 -24.51 1.86 -16.08
CA CYS A 17 -25.15 1.74 -14.79
C CYS A 17 -24.31 2.50 -13.75
N PRO A 18 -24.95 3.20 -12.81
CA PRO A 18 -24.23 4.01 -11.83
C PRO A 18 -23.41 3.10 -10.91
N THR A 19 -22.14 3.47 -10.69
CA THR A 19 -21.22 2.91 -9.68
C THR A 19 -21.04 3.91 -8.54
N PRO A 20 -22.09 4.19 -7.74
CA PRO A 20 -22.08 5.30 -6.78
C PRO A 20 -20.98 5.17 -5.73
N HIS A 21 -20.73 3.97 -5.19
CA HIS A 21 -19.72 3.80 -4.13
C HIS A 21 -18.29 3.96 -4.67
N LEU A 22 -17.97 3.36 -5.81
CA LEU A 22 -16.67 3.47 -6.45
C LEU A 22 -16.39 4.90 -6.87
N ASN A 23 -17.37 5.60 -7.44
CA ASN A 23 -17.22 7.02 -7.80
C ASN A 23 -16.99 7.88 -6.55
N ALA A 24 -17.79 7.71 -5.50
CA ALA A 24 -17.60 8.44 -4.24
C ALA A 24 -16.24 8.14 -3.60
N THR A 25 -15.80 6.87 -3.62
CA THR A 25 -14.50 6.44 -3.10
C THR A 25 -13.35 7.05 -3.89
N ARG A 26 -13.45 7.08 -5.22
CA ARG A 26 -12.46 7.72 -6.10
C ARG A 26 -12.42 9.22 -5.91
N GLU A 27 -13.57 9.90 -5.88
CA GLU A 27 -13.65 11.35 -5.66
C GLU A 27 -13.06 11.75 -4.30
N LEU A 28 -13.38 10.99 -3.24
CA LEU A 28 -12.78 11.17 -1.92
C LEU A 28 -11.25 11.02 -1.98
N ALA A 29 -10.76 10.01 -2.68
CA ALA A 29 -9.34 9.73 -2.82
C ALA A 29 -8.61 10.84 -3.64
N ASP A 30 -9.17 11.23 -4.78
CA ASP A 30 -8.65 12.30 -5.64
C ASP A 30 -8.64 13.65 -4.89
N ARG A 31 -9.68 13.93 -4.10
CA ARG A 31 -9.73 15.13 -3.25
C ARG A 31 -8.62 15.14 -2.20
N VAL A 32 -8.38 14.02 -1.52
CA VAL A 32 -7.24 13.90 -0.59
C VAL A 32 -5.92 14.17 -1.33
N GLN A 33 -5.70 13.60 -2.51
CA GLN A 33 -4.48 13.85 -3.28
C GLN A 33 -4.33 15.32 -3.71
N SER A 34 -5.41 15.97 -4.12
CA SER A 34 -5.40 17.39 -4.48
C SER A 34 -4.96 18.24 -3.29
N LEU A 35 -5.54 17.99 -2.12
CA LEU A 35 -5.21 18.70 -0.88
C LEU A 35 -3.77 18.44 -0.43
N ILE A 36 -3.25 17.23 -0.59
CA ILE A 36 -1.84 16.91 -0.33
C ILE A 36 -0.92 17.71 -1.25
N LYS A 37 -1.29 17.83 -2.53
CA LYS A 37 -0.52 18.56 -3.54
C LYS A 37 -0.55 20.07 -3.31
N GLU A 38 -1.71 20.61 -2.96
CA GLU A 38 -1.90 22.02 -2.62
C GLU A 38 -1.17 22.38 -1.32
N GLY A 39 -1.16 21.46 -0.34
CA GLY A 39 -0.48 21.62 0.94
C GLY A 39 -1.24 22.48 1.95
N TYR A 40 -2.37 23.07 1.56
CA TYR A 40 -3.23 23.86 2.44
C TYR A 40 -4.71 23.73 2.08
N VAL A 41 -5.58 24.17 3.00
CA VAL A 41 -7.04 24.20 2.81
C VAL A 41 -7.66 25.34 3.62
N GLU A 42 -8.73 25.95 3.09
CA GLU A 42 -9.51 26.93 3.82
C GLU A 42 -10.81 26.31 4.36
N ILE A 43 -11.19 26.64 5.59
CA ILE A 43 -12.46 26.25 6.22
C ILE A 43 -13.32 27.47 6.55
N ASP A 44 -14.62 27.34 6.39
CA ASP A 44 -15.59 28.44 6.55
C ASP A 44 -16.72 28.12 7.56
N GLY A 45 -16.71 26.93 8.13
CA GLY A 45 -17.72 26.45 9.06
C GLY A 45 -18.83 25.63 8.42
N HIS A 46 -18.90 25.52 7.08
CA HIS A 46 -20.07 24.99 6.36
C HIS A 46 -19.73 23.94 5.30
N GLU A 47 -18.51 23.91 4.76
CA GLU A 47 -18.12 23.04 3.64
C GLU A 47 -17.01 22.03 3.98
N LEU A 48 -16.84 21.65 5.24
CA LEU A 48 -15.83 20.68 5.66
C LEU A 48 -16.20 19.26 5.19
N ASP A 49 -15.34 18.65 4.38
CA ASP A 49 -15.51 17.27 3.88
C ASP A 49 -14.56 16.26 4.57
N ILE A 50 -14.87 14.97 4.39
CA ILE A 50 -14.08 13.86 4.96
C ILE A 50 -12.64 13.87 4.42
N ALA A 51 -12.44 14.21 3.15
CA ALA A 51 -11.12 14.28 2.52
C ALA A 51 -10.22 15.32 3.20
N THR A 52 -10.78 16.48 3.56
CA THR A 52 -10.11 17.56 4.26
C THR A 52 -9.68 17.12 5.66
N VAL A 53 -10.57 16.44 6.38
CA VAL A 53 -10.24 15.85 7.69
C VAL A 53 -9.08 14.86 7.56
N VAL A 54 -9.10 13.96 6.57
CA VAL A 54 -8.04 12.98 6.32
C VAL A 54 -6.71 13.67 5.95
N ALA A 55 -6.74 14.64 5.03
CA ALA A 55 -5.56 15.36 4.55
C ALA A 55 -4.85 16.13 5.66
N VAL A 56 -5.60 16.86 6.49
CA VAL A 56 -5.05 17.61 7.63
C VAL A 56 -4.55 16.67 8.73
N SER A 57 -5.30 15.60 9.01
CA SER A 57 -4.97 14.65 10.08
C SER A 57 -3.72 13.83 9.79
N ARG A 58 -3.55 13.34 8.56
CA ARG A 58 -2.52 12.34 8.21
C ARG A 58 -1.44 12.83 7.25
N PHE A 59 -1.76 13.80 6.40
CA PHE A 59 -0.92 14.15 5.26
C PHE A 59 -0.45 15.60 5.25
N ASP A 60 -0.40 16.23 6.43
CA ASP A 60 0.24 17.53 6.64
C ASP A 60 -0.34 18.69 5.83
N CYS A 61 -1.58 18.55 5.34
CA CYS A 61 -2.32 19.66 4.76
C CYS A 61 -2.59 20.71 5.84
N LYS A 62 -2.25 21.98 5.56
CA LYS A 62 -2.29 23.07 6.53
C LYS A 62 -3.63 23.82 6.46
N PRO A 63 -4.47 23.79 7.51
CA PRO A 63 -5.75 24.49 7.48
C PRO A 63 -5.60 25.99 7.68
N PHE A 64 -6.55 26.77 7.16
CA PHE A 64 -6.71 28.21 7.32
C PHE A 64 -8.20 28.54 7.47
N ILE A 65 -8.54 29.61 8.19
CA ILE A 65 -9.94 30.08 8.27
C ILE A 65 -10.20 31.03 7.10
N LYS A 66 -11.22 30.75 6.29
CA LYS A 66 -11.68 31.63 5.21
C LYS A 66 -12.31 32.87 5.80
N ARG A 67 -11.57 33.98 5.81
CA ARG A 67 -12.02 35.26 6.37
C ARG A 67 -12.98 35.96 5.41
N THR A 68 -14.28 35.76 5.60
CA THR A 68 -15.31 36.58 4.95
C THR A 68 -15.86 37.61 5.93
N PRO A 69 -16.28 38.81 5.47
CA PRO A 69 -16.96 39.78 6.35
C PRO A 69 -18.14 39.14 7.08
N LYS A 70 -18.87 38.24 6.40
CA LYS A 70 -20.02 37.55 6.97
C LYS A 70 -19.66 36.62 8.14
N LEU A 71 -18.55 35.88 8.03
CA LEU A 71 -18.07 35.04 9.12
C LEU A 71 -17.73 35.88 10.35
N GLN A 72 -17.01 36.98 10.14
CA GLN A 72 -16.62 37.88 11.23
C GLN A 72 -17.86 38.50 11.91
N GLU A 73 -18.79 39.05 11.12
CA GLU A 73 -20.07 39.56 11.61
C GLU A 73 -20.84 38.51 12.43
N ASN A 74 -20.90 37.26 11.96
CA ASN A 74 -21.65 36.20 12.65
C ASN A 74 -21.01 35.82 13.99
N VAL A 75 -19.68 35.74 14.05
CA VAL A 75 -18.94 35.41 15.28
C VAL A 75 -19.04 36.54 16.30
N GLU A 76 -18.89 37.79 15.85
CA GLU A 76 -19.06 38.98 16.70
C GLU A 76 -20.50 39.10 17.20
N ALA A 77 -21.49 38.98 16.31
CA ALA A 77 -22.91 39.03 16.68
C ALA A 77 -23.28 37.96 17.72
N GLY A 78 -22.74 36.75 17.61
CA GLY A 78 -22.95 35.69 18.59
C GLY A 78 -22.50 36.09 20.00
N ARG A 79 -21.33 36.72 20.10
CA ARG A 79 -20.78 37.24 21.37
C ARG A 79 -21.60 38.41 21.90
N ASP A 80 -21.98 39.35 21.04
CA ASP A 80 -22.79 40.51 21.43
C ASP A 80 -24.15 40.09 21.97
N ILE A 81 -24.80 39.10 21.34
CA ILE A 81 -26.08 38.55 21.80
C ILE A 81 -25.89 37.90 23.19
N LEU A 82 -24.84 37.08 23.36
CA LEU A 82 -24.55 36.44 24.64
C LEU A 82 -24.34 37.49 25.75
N ASN A 83 -23.50 38.50 25.50
CA ASN A 83 -23.22 39.57 26.45
C ASN A 83 -24.49 40.35 26.82
N ALA A 84 -25.34 40.68 25.84
CA ALA A 84 -26.61 41.35 26.09
C ALA A 84 -27.57 40.52 26.98
N HIS A 85 -27.53 39.19 26.92
CA HIS A 85 -28.28 38.33 27.84
C HIS A 85 -27.66 38.30 29.24
N ILE A 86 -26.34 38.27 29.35
CA ILE A 86 -25.62 38.36 30.64
C ILE A 86 -25.95 39.68 31.34
N ASP A 87 -25.86 40.80 30.62
CA ASP A 87 -26.10 42.15 31.15
C ASP A 87 -27.56 42.35 31.62
N ARG A 88 -28.52 41.68 30.96
CA ARG A 88 -29.93 41.66 31.38
C ARG A 88 -30.19 40.77 32.59
N GLY A 89 -29.18 40.07 33.11
CA GLY A 89 -29.31 39.18 34.26
C GLY A 89 -29.91 37.80 33.93
N SER A 90 -29.98 37.42 32.64
CA SER A 90 -30.47 36.10 32.22
C SER A 90 -29.65 34.98 32.85
N LYS A 91 -30.32 33.88 33.23
CA LYS A 91 -29.64 32.67 33.74
C LYS A 91 -29.33 31.75 32.57
N LEU A 92 -28.05 31.48 32.33
CA LEU A 92 -27.53 30.81 31.15
C LEU A 92 -26.67 29.61 31.54
N TYR A 93 -27.00 28.44 30.99
CA TYR A 93 -26.36 27.17 31.30
C TYR A 93 -24.83 27.21 31.10
N GLY A 94 -24.09 26.81 32.13
CA GLY A 94 -22.62 26.72 32.11
C GLY A 94 -21.88 28.05 31.90
N ILE A 95 -22.59 29.18 32.06
CA ILE A 95 -22.06 30.53 31.93
C ILE A 95 -22.14 31.24 33.28
N ASN A 96 -23.33 31.30 33.87
CA ASN A 96 -23.57 31.79 35.24
C ASN A 96 -24.36 30.77 36.09
N THR A 97 -24.44 29.53 35.60
CA THR A 97 -24.92 28.36 36.32
C THR A 97 -23.84 27.29 36.38
N GLY A 98 -24.01 26.28 37.25
CA GLY A 98 -23.19 25.07 37.18
C GLY A 98 -23.41 24.25 35.90
N PHE A 99 -22.71 23.13 35.80
CA PHE A 99 -22.73 22.21 34.66
C PHE A 99 -23.45 20.91 35.01
N GLY A 100 -23.98 20.21 34.01
CA GLY A 100 -24.52 18.86 34.16
C GLY A 100 -25.61 18.75 35.23
N GLY A 101 -25.52 17.72 36.08
CA GLY A 101 -26.42 17.50 37.21
C GLY A 101 -26.38 18.59 38.30
N SER A 102 -25.42 19.52 38.23
CA SER A 102 -25.29 20.67 39.12
C SER A 102 -25.71 22.01 38.47
N ALA A 103 -26.52 21.95 37.40
CA ALA A 103 -26.96 23.14 36.66
C ALA A 103 -27.91 24.08 37.44
N ASP A 104 -28.32 23.72 38.65
CA ASP A 104 -29.11 24.53 39.59
C ASP A 104 -28.24 25.50 40.42
N LEU A 105 -26.94 25.26 40.52
CA LEU A 105 -25.98 26.18 41.15
C LEU A 105 -25.82 27.47 40.34
N ARG A 106 -25.48 28.58 41.00
CA ARG A 106 -25.35 29.92 40.41
C ARG A 106 -24.04 30.58 40.84
N THR A 107 -23.44 31.36 39.94
CA THR A 107 -22.25 32.16 40.24
C THR A 107 -22.17 33.40 39.36
N ASN A 108 -21.58 34.47 39.88
CA ASN A 108 -21.21 35.65 39.09
C ASN A 108 -19.72 35.62 38.67
N GLU A 109 -18.93 34.68 39.20
CA GLU A 109 -17.51 34.48 38.89
C GLU A 109 -17.34 33.66 37.59
N MET A 110 -17.84 34.20 36.47
CA MET A 110 -17.99 33.48 35.19
C MET A 110 -16.65 32.97 34.63
N LEU A 111 -15.55 33.71 34.82
CA LEU A 111 -14.21 33.28 34.40
C LEU A 111 -13.68 32.12 35.26
N ALA A 112 -13.87 32.21 36.58
CA ALA A 112 -13.50 31.14 37.49
C ALA A 112 -14.28 29.86 37.19
N LEU A 113 -15.56 29.99 36.81
CA LEU A 113 -16.40 28.87 36.39
C LEU A 113 -15.85 28.17 35.13
N GLN A 114 -15.39 28.92 34.11
CA GLN A 114 -14.77 28.29 32.93
C GLN A 114 -13.45 27.60 33.27
N ARG A 115 -12.64 28.16 34.18
CA ARG A 115 -11.42 27.49 34.67
C ARG A 115 -11.74 26.20 35.42
N ALA A 116 -12.76 26.23 36.28
CA ALA A 116 -13.23 25.05 37.00
C ALA A 116 -13.72 23.97 36.03
N LEU A 117 -14.36 24.35 34.91
CA LEU A 117 -14.76 23.41 33.85
C LEU A 117 -13.57 22.64 33.27
N ILE A 118 -12.54 23.36 32.83
CA ILE A 118 -11.36 22.72 32.23
C ILE A 118 -10.64 21.86 33.27
N GLN A 119 -10.43 22.39 34.48
CA GLN A 119 -9.71 21.70 35.54
C GLN A 119 -10.29 20.31 35.87
N HIS A 120 -11.61 20.18 36.02
CA HIS A 120 -12.19 18.88 36.39
C HIS A 120 -12.28 17.91 35.21
N GLN A 121 -12.35 18.40 33.97
CA GLN A 121 -12.36 17.56 32.76
C GLN A 121 -10.97 17.01 32.41
N GLN A 122 -9.91 17.69 32.85
CA GLN A 122 -8.52 17.22 32.74
C GLN A 122 -8.18 16.18 33.82
N SER A 123 -8.98 15.12 33.90
CA SER A 123 -8.91 14.08 34.93
C SER A 123 -8.49 12.70 34.39
N ALA A 124 -8.10 12.63 33.11
CA ALA A 124 -7.73 11.38 32.46
C ALA A 124 -6.24 11.07 32.59
N VAL A 125 -5.90 9.79 32.37
CA VAL A 125 -4.59 9.23 32.75
C VAL A 125 -3.65 9.20 31.55
N LEU A 126 -2.48 9.81 31.73
CA LEU A 126 -1.29 9.62 30.90
C LEU A 126 -0.19 8.93 31.72
N THR A 127 0.71 8.25 31.03
CA THR A 127 1.91 7.70 31.65
C THR A 127 3.12 8.58 31.34
N PRO A 128 4.22 8.53 32.13
CA PRO A 128 5.45 9.26 31.81
C PRO A 128 5.97 8.98 30.39
N ARG A 129 5.69 7.79 29.85
CA ARG A 129 6.05 7.40 28.49
C ARG A 129 5.28 8.19 27.43
N ASP A 130 4.02 8.49 27.66
CA ASP A 130 3.23 9.31 26.73
C ASP A 130 3.78 10.73 26.63
N LEU A 131 4.52 11.17 27.66
CA LEU A 131 5.16 12.48 27.77
C LEU A 131 6.65 12.49 27.39
N ALA A 132 7.23 11.34 27.05
CA ALA A 132 8.63 11.22 26.67
C ALA A 132 8.83 11.34 25.15
N ALA A 133 9.93 11.97 24.73
CA ALA A 133 10.35 12.00 23.33
C ALA A 133 11.04 10.70 22.90
N GLU A 134 11.65 9.97 23.85
CA GLU A 134 12.31 8.68 23.64
C GLU A 134 11.56 7.57 24.37
N GLY A 135 11.40 6.40 23.73
CA GLY A 135 10.74 5.25 24.34
C GLY A 135 11.67 4.59 25.37
N GLY A 136 11.26 4.57 26.64
CA GLY A 136 12.03 3.89 27.70
C GLY A 136 12.22 2.39 27.43
N ASP A 137 13.29 1.82 28.01
CA ASP A 137 13.80 0.45 27.82
C ASP A 137 12.87 -0.71 28.25
N HIS A 138 11.64 -0.42 28.70
CA HIS A 138 10.66 -1.42 29.15
C HIS A 138 9.34 -1.32 28.36
N GLN A 139 9.18 -2.18 27.34
CA GLN A 139 8.12 -2.12 26.31
C GLN A 139 6.90 -3.03 26.59
N GLU A 140 6.31 -3.00 27.79
CA GLU A 140 5.21 -3.93 28.12
C GLU A 140 3.79 -3.37 27.86
N THR A 141 3.60 -2.05 27.78
CA THR A 141 2.26 -1.44 27.68
C THR A 141 2.03 -0.63 26.40
N SER A 142 0.77 -0.51 25.94
CA SER A 142 0.38 0.35 24.82
C SER A 142 0.28 1.83 25.25
N SER A 143 0.38 2.77 24.31
CA SER A 143 0.26 4.21 24.64
C SER A 143 -1.14 4.53 25.19
N HIS A 144 -1.19 5.37 26.23
CA HIS A 144 -2.42 5.91 26.79
C HIS A 144 -2.80 7.25 26.16
N SER A 145 -2.03 7.75 25.20
CA SER A 145 -2.34 8.95 24.43
C SER A 145 -3.06 8.64 23.11
N MET A 146 -3.90 9.58 22.66
CA MET A 146 -4.50 9.56 21.33
C MET A 146 -3.41 9.75 20.25
N PRO A 147 -3.50 9.06 19.10
CA PRO A 147 -2.66 9.35 17.96
C PRO A 147 -2.75 10.82 17.53
N SER A 148 -1.61 11.44 17.18
CA SER A 148 -1.57 12.86 16.77
C SER A 148 -2.52 13.18 15.60
N ALA A 149 -2.71 12.23 14.68
CA ALA A 149 -3.65 12.39 13.58
C ALA A 149 -5.09 12.63 14.06
N TRP A 150 -5.51 11.94 15.14
CA TRP A 150 -6.85 12.10 15.70
C TRP A 150 -7.00 13.46 16.37
N VAL A 151 -5.96 13.92 17.06
CA VAL A 151 -5.95 15.22 17.74
C VAL A 151 -5.97 16.37 16.72
N LYS A 152 -5.17 16.29 15.65
CA LYS A 152 -5.17 17.30 14.57
C LYS A 152 -6.54 17.42 13.89
N GLY A 153 -7.19 16.30 13.57
CA GLY A 153 -8.53 16.33 13.02
C GLY A 153 -9.57 16.87 14.02
N ALA A 154 -9.42 16.58 15.32
CA ALA A 154 -10.31 17.11 16.34
C ALA A 154 -10.18 18.63 16.46
N MET A 155 -8.96 19.18 16.38
CA MET A 155 -8.72 20.62 16.35
C MET A 155 -9.34 21.28 15.11
N LEU A 156 -9.20 20.66 13.94
CA LEU A 156 -9.81 21.11 12.68
C LEU A 156 -11.34 21.16 12.77
N ILE A 157 -11.97 20.05 13.16
CA ILE A 157 -13.44 19.95 13.23
C ILE A 157 -13.97 20.92 14.29
N ARG A 158 -13.32 20.99 15.46
CA ARG A 158 -13.74 21.93 16.52
C ARG A 158 -13.65 23.38 16.05
N CYS A 159 -12.61 23.72 15.29
CA CYS A 159 -12.48 25.03 14.66
C CYS A 159 -13.65 25.28 13.69
N ASN A 160 -13.93 24.35 12.77
CA ASN A 160 -15.02 24.47 11.80
C ASN A 160 -16.39 24.67 12.48
N THR A 161 -16.68 23.89 13.54
CA THR A 161 -17.92 24.02 14.30
C THR A 161 -18.04 25.39 14.99
N ASN A 162 -16.94 25.94 15.52
CA ASN A 162 -16.91 27.17 16.32
C ASN A 162 -17.06 28.45 15.50
N ILE A 163 -16.56 28.48 14.26
CA ILE A 163 -16.57 29.69 13.41
C ILE A 163 -17.94 30.00 12.78
N ARG A 164 -18.96 29.18 13.04
CA ARG A 164 -20.34 29.38 12.56
C ARG A 164 -21.11 30.49 13.29
N GLY A 165 -20.56 31.05 14.36
CA GLY A 165 -21.13 32.16 15.15
C GLY A 165 -22.11 31.75 16.26
N HIS A 166 -22.69 30.56 16.18
CA HIS A 166 -23.63 30.05 17.19
C HIS A 166 -23.01 29.76 18.57
N SER A 167 -21.69 29.55 18.63
CA SER A 167 -20.96 29.19 19.85
C SER A 167 -20.53 30.39 20.70
N ALA A 168 -20.68 31.62 20.19
CA ALA A 168 -20.30 32.87 20.86
C ALA A 168 -18.88 32.84 21.44
N ILE A 169 -17.93 32.36 20.65
CA ILE A 169 -16.51 32.22 21.02
C ILE A 169 -15.66 33.24 20.29
N ALA A 170 -14.56 33.71 20.90
CA ALA A 170 -13.59 34.56 20.23
C ALA A 170 -12.93 33.87 19.04
N LEU A 171 -12.79 34.62 17.94
CA LEU A 171 -12.13 34.12 16.72
C LEU A 171 -10.64 33.77 16.95
N GLN A 172 -9.99 34.45 17.92
CA GLN A 172 -8.63 34.14 18.37
C GLN A 172 -8.47 32.68 18.82
N ILE A 173 -9.51 32.08 19.42
CA ILE A 173 -9.47 30.69 19.86
C ILE A 173 -9.42 29.74 18.64
N ALA A 174 -10.26 30.01 17.63
CA ALA A 174 -10.26 29.26 16.38
C ALA A 174 -8.92 29.42 15.62
N ASP A 175 -8.38 30.64 15.59
CA ASP A 175 -7.08 30.92 14.99
C ASP A 175 -5.95 30.14 15.65
N THR A 176 -5.94 30.07 16.97
CA THR A 176 -4.89 29.38 17.71
C THR A 176 -4.97 27.86 17.51
N LEU A 177 -6.18 27.27 17.42
CA LEU A 177 -6.36 25.86 17.07
C LEU A 177 -5.73 25.54 15.70
N VAL A 178 -6.04 26.35 14.69
CA VAL A 178 -5.53 26.16 13.33
C VAL A 178 -4.01 26.40 13.29
N GLU A 179 -3.50 27.39 14.02
CA GLU A 179 -2.06 27.66 14.08
C GLU A 179 -1.27 26.51 14.71
N PHE A 180 -1.79 25.91 15.77
CA PHE A 180 -1.18 24.71 16.37
C PHE A 180 -1.06 23.57 15.35
N VAL A 181 -2.11 23.32 14.56
CA VAL A 181 -2.04 22.34 13.47
C VAL A 181 -1.01 22.75 12.41
N ARG A 182 -0.97 24.04 12.05
CA ARG A 182 -0.03 24.57 11.05
C ARG A 182 1.43 24.40 11.46
N ARG A 183 1.74 24.65 12.73
CA ARG A 183 3.07 24.55 13.34
C ARG A 183 3.44 23.14 13.79
N ASP A 184 2.63 22.14 13.47
CA ASP A 184 2.82 20.75 13.91
C ASP A 184 2.89 20.60 15.44
N MET A 185 2.18 21.47 16.15
CA MET A 185 2.03 21.47 17.60
C MET A 185 0.74 20.76 17.96
N THR A 186 0.86 19.51 18.40
CA THR A 186 -0.29 18.64 18.69
C THR A 186 -0.35 18.33 20.18
N PRO A 187 -1.39 18.76 20.91
CA PRO A 187 -1.56 18.42 22.32
C PRO A 187 -1.54 16.90 22.56
N ILE A 188 -0.97 16.48 23.68
CA ILE A 188 -0.98 15.07 24.11
C ILE A 188 -2.27 14.84 24.88
N VAL A 189 -3.21 14.17 24.22
CA VAL A 189 -4.57 13.94 24.74
C VAL A 189 -4.71 12.49 25.20
N PRO A 190 -5.27 12.20 26.38
CA PRO A 190 -5.54 10.83 26.82
C PRO A 190 -6.52 10.09 25.91
N LEU A 191 -6.28 8.79 25.71
CA LEU A 191 -7.05 7.92 24.80
C LEU A 191 -8.46 7.59 25.32
N ARG A 192 -8.68 7.63 26.64
CA ARG A 192 -9.91 7.17 27.32
C ARG A 192 -10.41 8.22 28.30
N GLY A 193 -11.74 8.27 28.48
CA GLY A 193 -12.40 9.19 29.41
C GLY A 193 -13.61 9.91 28.81
N SER A 194 -13.85 9.80 27.50
CA SER A 194 -15.06 10.31 26.85
C SER A 194 -16.14 9.23 26.73
N ILE A 195 -17.37 9.62 27.05
CA ILE A 195 -18.61 8.88 26.70
C ILE A 195 -19.41 9.58 25.60
N SER A 196 -18.87 10.66 25.01
CA SER A 196 -19.47 11.41 23.90
C SER A 196 -20.93 11.84 24.15
N ALA A 197 -21.23 12.20 25.41
CA ALA A 197 -22.57 12.47 25.91
C ALA A 197 -22.97 13.95 25.81
N SER A 198 -22.12 14.83 26.37
CA SER A 198 -22.16 16.29 26.16
C SER A 198 -21.06 16.73 25.20
N GLY A 199 -20.89 15.94 24.15
CA GLY A 199 -19.69 15.92 23.34
C GLY A 199 -18.54 15.17 24.01
N ASP A 200 -17.36 15.28 23.43
CA ASP A 200 -16.12 14.68 23.89
C ASP A 200 -15.38 15.60 24.87
N LEU A 201 -16.03 15.89 26.01
CA LEU A 201 -15.56 16.85 27.02
C LEU A 201 -14.11 16.63 27.44
N MET A 202 -13.78 15.42 27.90
CA MET A 202 -12.45 15.07 28.39
C MET A 202 -11.36 15.36 27.35
N PRO A 203 -11.35 14.77 26.14
CA PRO A 203 -10.23 15.00 25.21
C PRO A 203 -10.17 16.45 24.72
N LEU A 204 -11.32 17.12 24.54
CA LEU A 204 -11.34 18.54 24.16
C LEU A 204 -10.84 19.47 25.28
N SER A 205 -10.94 19.08 26.55
CA SER A 205 -10.38 19.85 27.66
C SER A 205 -8.85 19.93 27.64
N TYR A 206 -8.17 18.92 27.09
CA TYR A 206 -6.72 18.97 26.87
C TYR A 206 -6.34 19.91 25.72
N LEU A 207 -7.21 20.08 24.72
CA LEU A 207 -7.04 21.16 23.73
C LEU A 207 -7.18 22.52 24.41
N ALA A 208 -8.23 22.71 25.21
CA ALA A 208 -8.43 23.95 25.95
C ALA A 208 -7.24 24.27 26.87
N GLY A 209 -6.74 23.30 27.64
CA GLY A 209 -5.56 23.47 28.48
C GLY A 209 -4.31 23.86 27.69
N ALA A 210 -4.14 23.30 26.48
CA ALA A 210 -3.04 23.69 25.60
C ALA A 210 -3.18 25.15 25.15
N LEU A 211 -4.38 25.59 24.77
CA LEU A 211 -4.66 26.98 24.40
C LEU A 211 -4.51 27.97 25.57
N GLN A 212 -4.75 27.51 26.80
CA GLN A 212 -4.54 28.30 28.02
C GLN A 212 -3.08 28.37 28.46
N GLY A 213 -2.15 27.67 27.79
CA GLY A 213 -0.76 27.58 28.21
C GLY A 213 -0.60 26.90 29.58
N ASN A 214 -1.45 25.90 29.87
CA ASN A 214 -1.37 25.14 31.12
C ASN A 214 -0.01 24.40 31.19
N PRO A 215 0.83 24.65 32.21
CA PRO A 215 2.15 24.03 32.31
C PRO A 215 2.11 22.49 32.49
N ASP A 216 0.96 21.93 32.89
CA ASP A 216 0.76 20.48 33.01
C ASP A 216 0.04 19.86 31.79
N THR A 217 -0.21 20.67 30.75
CA THR A 217 -0.63 20.16 29.44
C THR A 217 0.57 20.13 28.51
N PHE A 218 0.80 18.99 27.87
CA PHE A 218 1.97 18.77 27.02
C PHE A 218 1.60 18.79 25.54
N VAL A 219 2.53 19.24 24.72
CA VAL A 219 2.40 19.42 23.27
C VAL A 219 3.54 18.71 22.57
N ARG A 220 3.20 17.86 21.61
CA ARG A 220 4.16 17.26 20.67
C ARG A 220 4.43 18.27 19.56
N THR A 221 5.69 18.64 19.35
CA THR A 221 6.13 19.55 18.28
C THR A 221 7.15 18.86 17.37
N GLY A 222 7.08 19.12 16.05
CA GLY A 222 7.95 18.50 15.05
C GLY A 222 7.45 17.15 14.50
N LYS A 223 8.29 16.46 13.72
CA LYS A 223 7.92 15.26 12.94
C LYS A 223 8.94 14.12 13.06
N GLY A 224 8.47 12.91 12.79
CA GLY A 224 9.33 11.73 12.64
C GLY A 224 10.05 11.38 13.94
N ARG A 225 11.33 11.02 13.84
CA ARG A 225 12.15 10.69 15.03
C ARG A 225 12.67 11.91 15.80
N ASN A 226 12.47 13.11 15.26
CA ASN A 226 13.00 14.36 15.82
C ASN A 226 11.92 15.20 16.52
N PHE A 227 10.75 14.62 16.80
CA PHE A 227 9.71 15.34 17.54
C PHE A 227 10.16 15.60 18.98
N LYS A 228 9.67 16.67 19.57
CA LYS A 228 9.88 17.02 20.99
C LYS A 228 8.55 17.06 21.71
N VAL A 229 8.60 16.84 23.02
CA VAL A 229 7.49 17.10 23.93
C VAL A 229 7.86 18.31 24.76
N ILE A 230 7.02 19.33 24.73
CA ILE A 230 7.16 20.57 25.50
C ILE A 230 5.86 20.84 26.26
N ASN A 231 5.90 21.64 27.32
CA ASN A 231 4.66 22.06 27.98
C ASN A 231 3.92 23.11 27.12
N ALA A 232 2.64 23.35 27.38
CA ALA A 232 1.84 24.25 26.56
C ALA A 232 2.25 25.73 26.67
N ARG A 233 2.87 26.15 27.78
CA ARG A 233 3.41 27.51 27.92
C ARG A 233 4.60 27.70 26.98
N ASP A 234 5.55 26.77 27.00
CA ASP A 234 6.73 26.77 26.13
C ASP A 234 6.33 26.67 24.65
N ALA A 235 5.20 26.03 24.34
CA ALA A 235 4.68 25.98 22.98
C ALA A 235 4.34 27.38 22.42
N PHE A 236 3.78 28.28 23.23
CA PHE A 236 3.53 29.66 22.80
C PHE A 236 4.82 30.46 22.66
N GLU A 237 5.80 30.27 23.54
CA GLU A 237 7.14 30.87 23.39
C GLU A 237 7.80 30.41 22.09
N GLU A 238 7.67 29.14 21.75
CA GLU A 238 8.17 28.57 20.49
C GLU A 238 7.42 29.13 19.26
N ILE A 239 6.10 29.30 19.32
CA ILE A 239 5.34 29.98 18.24
C ILE A 239 5.85 31.41 18.05
N GLN A 240 6.08 32.15 19.13
CA GLN A 240 6.60 33.52 19.05
C GLN A 240 7.99 33.54 18.43
N ARG A 241 8.88 32.63 18.85
CA ARG A 241 10.22 32.48 18.28
C ARG A 241 10.16 32.15 16.78
N LEU A 242 9.31 31.20 16.37
CA LEU A 242 9.12 30.83 14.97
C LEU A 242 8.52 31.97 14.14
N ASN A 243 7.57 32.73 14.69
CA ASN A 243 7.01 33.90 14.02
C ASN A 243 8.08 34.97 13.81
N GLN A 244 8.94 35.25 14.79
CA GLN A 244 10.05 36.19 14.63
C GLN A 244 11.05 35.74 13.54
N GLU A 245 11.33 34.44 13.46
CA GLU A 245 12.18 33.88 12.41
C GLU A 245 11.54 34.01 11.02
N ASP A 246 10.24 33.73 10.90
CA ASP A 246 9.49 33.87 9.66
C ASP A 246 9.41 35.34 9.23
N GLU A 247 9.14 36.27 10.16
CA GLU A 247 9.12 37.71 9.92
C GLU A 247 10.50 38.21 9.46
N ALA A 248 11.59 37.72 10.06
CA ALA A 248 12.95 38.07 9.65
C ALA A 248 13.29 37.57 8.24
N LYS A 249 12.74 36.42 7.81
CA LYS A 249 13.00 35.82 6.49
C LYS A 249 12.10 36.37 5.39
N HIS A 250 10.84 36.64 5.70
CA HIS A 250 9.79 36.89 4.72
C HIS A 250 9.10 38.25 4.88
N GLY A 251 9.52 39.07 5.85
CA GLY A 251 8.81 40.27 6.26
C GLY A 251 7.58 39.94 7.11
N LYS A 252 7.01 40.96 7.75
CA LYS A 252 5.85 40.81 8.63
C LYS A 252 4.64 40.29 7.84
N GLN A 253 4.26 39.03 8.06
CA GLN A 253 3.03 38.49 7.47
C GLN A 253 1.83 39.07 8.21
N LEU A 254 1.05 39.88 7.51
CA LEU A 254 -0.20 40.46 8.00
C LEU A 254 -1.37 39.63 7.49
N VAL A 255 -2.26 39.21 8.37
CA VAL A 255 -3.55 38.64 7.98
C VAL A 255 -4.53 39.82 7.88
N HIS A 256 -4.84 40.26 6.64
CA HIS A 256 -5.71 41.43 6.38
C HIS A 256 -5.29 42.74 7.08
N GLY A 257 -3.98 42.97 7.23
CA GLY A 257 -3.45 44.22 7.80
C GLY A 257 -3.19 44.19 9.32
N THR A 258 -3.52 43.09 10.01
CA THR A 258 -3.25 42.89 11.43
C THR A 258 -2.32 41.70 11.66
N SER A 259 -1.41 41.81 12.64
CA SER A 259 -0.66 40.66 13.15
C SER A 259 -1.49 39.95 14.20
N ILE A 260 -1.72 38.65 14.03
CA ILE A 260 -2.33 37.82 15.07
C ILE A 260 -1.23 37.44 16.05
N GLU A 261 -1.34 37.92 17.28
CA GLU A 261 -0.44 37.53 18.36
C GLU A 261 -0.99 36.27 19.04
N TYR A 262 -0.18 35.21 19.05
CA TYR A 262 -0.52 33.96 19.71
C TYR A 262 0.07 33.98 21.12
N ALA A 263 -0.82 34.00 22.11
CA ALA A 263 -0.48 33.99 23.52
C ALA A 263 -1.48 33.09 24.28
N PRO A 264 -1.12 32.61 25.48
CA PRO A 264 -2.03 31.85 26.34
C PRO A 264 -3.37 32.56 26.53
N ILE A 265 -4.48 31.85 26.26
CA ILE A 265 -5.82 32.44 26.22
C ILE A 265 -6.48 32.38 27.60
N VAL A 266 -7.04 33.51 28.04
CA VAL A 266 -7.96 33.55 29.17
C VAL A 266 -9.39 33.37 28.65
N LEU A 267 -9.98 32.22 28.93
CA LEU A 267 -11.33 31.87 28.47
C LEU A 267 -12.38 32.75 29.17
N GLY A 268 -13.12 33.53 28.39
CA GLY A 268 -14.25 34.34 28.83
C GLY A 268 -15.53 33.52 29.04
N PRO A 269 -16.64 34.17 29.45
CA PRO A 269 -17.92 33.49 29.66
C PRO A 269 -18.32 32.63 28.44
N LYS A 270 -18.78 31.40 28.68
CA LYS A 270 -19.11 30.36 27.69
C LYS A 270 -17.92 29.74 26.93
N GLU A 271 -16.78 30.42 26.78
CA GLU A 271 -15.74 29.99 25.83
C GLU A 271 -15.10 28.64 26.18
N GLY A 272 -14.95 28.33 27.48
CA GLY A 272 -14.50 27.01 27.92
C GLY A 272 -15.49 25.92 27.53
N LEU A 273 -16.79 26.16 27.77
CA LEU A 273 -17.84 25.23 27.37
C LEU A 273 -17.90 25.06 25.84
N ALA A 274 -17.83 26.15 25.07
CA ALA A 274 -17.83 26.11 23.60
C ALA A 274 -16.67 25.29 23.01
N LEU A 275 -15.52 25.27 23.69
CA LEU A 275 -14.36 24.46 23.29
C LEU A 275 -14.56 22.97 23.58
N VAL A 276 -15.12 22.62 24.74
CA VAL A 276 -15.20 21.22 25.18
C VAL A 276 -16.50 20.52 24.80
N ASN A 277 -17.55 21.27 24.50
CA ASN A 277 -18.88 20.76 24.21
C ASN A 277 -19.04 20.51 22.71
N GLY A 278 -18.69 19.31 22.23
CA GLY A 278 -18.96 18.88 20.85
C GLY A 278 -18.26 17.57 20.45
N THR A 279 -18.48 17.11 19.22
CA THR A 279 -18.21 15.72 18.80
C THR A 279 -16.91 15.54 18.02
N ALA A 280 -16.05 16.56 17.99
CA ALA A 280 -14.91 16.62 17.07
C ALA A 280 -13.93 15.42 17.16
N PRO A 281 -13.51 14.95 18.35
CA PRO A 281 -12.68 13.74 18.48
C PRO A 281 -13.35 12.49 17.89
N SER A 282 -14.58 12.18 18.28
CA SER A 282 -15.30 11.02 17.77
C SER A 282 -15.55 11.09 16.26
N ALA A 283 -16.00 12.24 15.75
CA ALA A 283 -16.20 12.48 14.32
C ALA A 283 -14.89 12.34 13.51
N THR A 284 -13.75 12.80 14.05
CA THR A 284 -12.44 12.62 13.42
C THR A 284 -12.12 11.15 13.22
N VAL A 285 -12.19 10.37 14.30
CA VAL A 285 -11.82 8.95 14.27
C VAL A 285 -12.75 8.17 13.33
N ALA A 286 -14.05 8.50 13.32
CA ALA A 286 -15.01 7.92 12.39
C ALA A 286 -14.70 8.28 10.92
N CYS A 287 -14.32 9.54 10.62
CA CYS A 287 -13.89 9.94 9.27
C CYS A 287 -12.68 9.14 8.78
N LEU A 288 -11.67 8.98 9.64
CA LEU A 288 -10.47 8.21 9.32
C LEU A 288 -10.79 6.72 9.09
N ALA A 289 -11.67 6.14 9.92
CA ALA A 289 -12.10 4.75 9.76
C ALA A 289 -12.91 4.54 8.47
N LEU A 290 -13.82 5.47 8.15
CA LEU A 290 -14.66 5.40 6.96
C LEU A 290 -13.82 5.53 5.68
N TYR A 291 -12.85 6.46 5.67
CA TYR A 291 -11.92 6.64 4.56
C TYR A 291 -11.19 5.33 4.22
N GLU A 292 -10.63 4.66 5.22
CA GLU A 292 -9.95 3.36 5.04
C GLU A 292 -10.92 2.27 4.59
N THR A 293 -12.11 2.22 5.19
CA THR A 293 -13.10 1.18 4.92
C THR A 293 -13.62 1.26 3.49
N ASN A 294 -13.79 2.46 2.93
CA ASN A 294 -14.17 2.63 1.52
C ASN A 294 -13.12 2.03 0.57
N GLN A 295 -11.83 2.21 0.84
CA GLN A 295 -10.77 1.60 0.03
C GLN A 295 -10.77 0.07 0.17
N LEU A 296 -10.92 -0.44 1.41
CA LEU A 296 -11.00 -1.87 1.68
C LEU A 296 -12.22 -2.52 1.02
N ALA A 297 -13.35 -1.82 0.91
CA ALA A 297 -14.54 -2.31 0.22
C ALA A 297 -14.29 -2.57 -1.27
N VAL A 298 -13.58 -1.68 -1.96
CA VAL A 298 -13.16 -1.89 -3.35
C VAL A 298 -12.10 -2.99 -3.44
N LEU A 299 -11.11 -2.99 -2.53
CA LEU A 299 -10.05 -4.00 -2.51
C LEU A 299 -10.59 -5.41 -2.27
N SER A 300 -11.60 -5.59 -1.42
CA SER A 300 -12.20 -6.90 -1.13
C SER A 300 -12.86 -7.53 -2.38
N GLN A 301 -13.42 -6.70 -3.26
CA GLN A 301 -13.97 -7.13 -4.54
C GLN A 301 -12.85 -7.60 -5.49
N LEU A 302 -11.74 -6.86 -5.54
CA LEU A 302 -10.56 -7.24 -6.33
C LEU A 302 -9.90 -8.52 -5.81
N ILE A 303 -9.79 -8.68 -4.49
CA ILE A 303 -9.29 -9.92 -3.88
C ILE A 303 -10.22 -11.09 -4.22
N THR A 304 -11.53 -10.88 -4.20
CA THR A 304 -12.49 -11.92 -4.63
C THR A 304 -12.21 -12.38 -6.06
N CYS A 305 -11.93 -11.45 -6.98
CA CYS A 305 -11.54 -11.80 -8.35
C CYS A 305 -10.23 -12.59 -8.41
N LEU A 306 -9.21 -12.17 -7.64
CA LEU A 306 -7.94 -12.90 -7.53
C LEU A 306 -8.14 -14.33 -7.02
N MET A 307 -8.99 -14.50 -6.01
CA MET A 307 -9.32 -15.81 -5.44
C MET A 307 -10.08 -16.67 -6.46
N SER A 308 -11.04 -16.11 -7.19
CA SER A 308 -11.75 -16.83 -8.25
C SER A 308 -10.83 -17.28 -9.38
N GLU A 309 -9.85 -16.46 -9.78
CA GLU A 309 -8.83 -16.87 -10.77
C GLU A 309 -7.93 -17.99 -10.25
N ALA A 310 -7.48 -17.91 -9.00
CA ALA A 310 -6.68 -18.97 -8.39
C ALA A 310 -7.46 -20.29 -8.26
N LEU A 311 -8.76 -20.22 -7.98
CA LEU A 311 -9.67 -21.37 -7.90
C LEU A 311 -10.11 -21.91 -9.27
N ALA A 312 -9.77 -21.21 -10.37
CA ALA A 312 -10.36 -21.41 -11.70
C ALA A 312 -11.90 -21.51 -11.67
N GLY A 313 -12.52 -20.51 -11.04
CA GLY A 313 -13.97 -20.46 -10.83
C GLY A 313 -14.76 -20.18 -12.11
N ASN A 314 -16.03 -20.60 -12.10
CA ASN A 314 -17.01 -20.20 -13.09
C ASN A 314 -17.74 -18.93 -12.61
N VAL A 315 -17.40 -17.79 -13.21
CA VAL A 315 -17.86 -16.47 -12.80
C VAL A 315 -19.16 -16.01 -13.48
N GLU A 316 -19.97 -16.94 -14.00
CA GLU A 316 -21.34 -16.68 -14.52
C GLU A 316 -22.19 -15.92 -13.51
N TRP A 317 -21.92 -16.07 -12.21
CA TRP A 317 -22.61 -15.36 -11.12
C TRP A 317 -22.39 -13.84 -11.11
N THR A 318 -21.42 -13.33 -11.89
CA THR A 318 -21.24 -11.89 -12.16
C THR A 318 -22.11 -11.38 -13.30
N ASN A 319 -22.94 -12.22 -13.95
CA ASN A 319 -23.74 -11.78 -15.09
C ASN A 319 -24.67 -10.62 -14.69
N PRO A 320 -24.73 -9.51 -15.46
CA PRO A 320 -25.56 -8.36 -15.14
C PRO A 320 -27.03 -8.71 -14.93
N TYR A 321 -27.57 -9.66 -15.70
CA TYR A 321 -28.95 -10.13 -15.57
C TYR A 321 -29.28 -10.64 -14.16
N ILE A 322 -28.35 -11.34 -13.50
CA ILE A 322 -28.56 -11.86 -12.14
C ILE A 322 -28.70 -10.71 -11.15
N ALA A 323 -27.86 -9.68 -11.25
CA ALA A 323 -27.93 -8.52 -10.37
C ALA A 323 -29.12 -7.61 -10.69
N GLU A 324 -29.47 -7.45 -11.97
CA GLU A 324 -30.64 -6.67 -12.40
C GLU A 324 -31.97 -7.32 -11.98
N THR A 325 -32.01 -8.65 -11.88
CA THR A 325 -33.20 -9.39 -11.41
C THR A 325 -33.45 -9.17 -9.91
N ARG A 326 -32.41 -8.90 -9.12
CA ARG A 326 -32.49 -8.52 -7.70
C ARG A 326 -31.80 -7.17 -7.49
N PRO A 327 -32.48 -6.05 -7.83
CA PRO A 327 -31.82 -4.79 -8.16
C PRO A 327 -31.42 -3.95 -6.93
N HIS A 328 -30.68 -4.53 -5.99
CA HIS A 328 -29.98 -3.75 -4.96
C HIS A 328 -28.85 -2.96 -5.64
N PRO A 329 -28.80 -1.62 -5.52
CA PRO A 329 -27.78 -0.80 -6.19
C PRO A 329 -26.35 -1.27 -5.92
N GLY A 330 -26.03 -1.61 -4.68
CA GLY A 330 -24.69 -2.09 -4.33
C GLY A 330 -24.38 -3.45 -4.94
N GLN A 331 -25.35 -4.36 -5.04
CA GLN A 331 -25.15 -5.67 -5.68
C GLN A 331 -24.85 -5.52 -7.18
N ILE A 332 -25.59 -4.63 -7.86
CA ILE A 332 -25.38 -4.29 -9.27
C ILE A 332 -23.97 -3.73 -9.46
N GLU A 333 -23.58 -2.78 -8.62
CA GLU A 333 -22.25 -2.16 -8.68
C GLU A 333 -21.11 -3.17 -8.46
N VAL A 334 -21.19 -4.02 -7.42
CA VAL A 334 -20.16 -5.04 -7.16
C VAL A 334 -20.02 -5.98 -8.35
N SER A 335 -21.14 -6.44 -8.90
CA SER A 335 -21.15 -7.32 -10.08
C SER A 335 -20.43 -6.67 -11.26
N GLN A 336 -20.70 -5.39 -11.53
CA GLN A 336 -20.06 -4.62 -12.60
C GLN A 336 -18.56 -4.43 -12.38
N ASN A 337 -18.15 -4.08 -11.16
CA ASN A 337 -16.74 -3.94 -10.79
C ASN A 337 -15.98 -5.24 -10.99
N GLN A 338 -16.53 -6.36 -10.51
CA GLN A 338 -15.92 -7.69 -10.64
C GLN A 338 -15.77 -8.10 -12.10
N ARG A 339 -16.79 -7.90 -12.95
CA ARG A 339 -16.66 -8.14 -14.41
C ARG A 339 -15.55 -7.30 -15.04
N SER A 340 -15.43 -6.03 -14.65
CA SER A 340 -14.37 -5.15 -15.13
C SER A 340 -12.97 -5.65 -14.71
N PHE A 341 -12.83 -6.15 -13.48
CA PHE A 341 -11.58 -6.75 -13.00
C PHE A 341 -11.22 -8.04 -13.72
N PHE A 342 -12.20 -8.91 -13.97
CA PHE A 342 -12.02 -10.17 -14.70
C PHE A 342 -11.75 -10.01 -16.18
N ASN A 343 -12.02 -8.84 -16.78
CA ASN A 343 -11.85 -8.63 -18.21
C ASN A 343 -10.44 -9.03 -18.69
N GLY A 344 -10.37 -9.93 -19.68
CA GLY A 344 -9.14 -10.47 -20.23
C GLY A 344 -8.53 -11.65 -19.47
N SER A 345 -9.17 -12.14 -18.41
CA SER A 345 -8.73 -13.33 -17.68
C SER A 345 -8.82 -14.58 -18.56
N LYS A 346 -7.81 -15.44 -18.43
CA LYS A 346 -7.76 -16.79 -19.03
C LYS A 346 -7.90 -17.90 -17.97
N LEU A 347 -8.05 -17.53 -16.70
CA LEU A 347 -8.12 -18.49 -15.58
C LEU A 347 -9.54 -18.75 -15.11
N VAL A 348 -10.52 -17.91 -15.46
CA VAL A 348 -11.95 -18.11 -15.14
C VAL A 348 -12.77 -18.39 -16.39
N GLU A 349 -13.90 -19.07 -16.21
CA GLU A 349 -14.91 -19.29 -17.25
C GLU A 349 -16.21 -18.52 -16.92
N GLY A 350 -17.15 -18.42 -17.87
CA GLY A 350 -18.49 -17.87 -17.61
C GLY A 350 -18.63 -16.35 -17.73
N LEU A 351 -17.60 -15.62 -18.16
CA LEU A 351 -17.69 -14.18 -18.47
C LEU A 351 -18.57 -13.92 -19.70
N ASP A 352 -18.24 -14.57 -20.83
CA ASP A 352 -18.89 -14.37 -22.14
C ASP A 352 -19.61 -15.62 -22.64
N SER A 353 -19.14 -16.81 -22.25
CA SER A 353 -19.73 -18.10 -22.62
C SER A 353 -19.67 -19.07 -21.46
N VAL A 354 -20.73 -19.87 -21.29
CA VAL A 354 -20.83 -20.88 -20.22
C VAL A 354 -20.79 -22.26 -20.85
N SER A 355 -19.78 -23.07 -20.49
CA SER A 355 -19.82 -24.50 -20.78
C SER A 355 -20.81 -25.18 -19.84
N ARG A 356 -21.77 -25.93 -20.39
CA ARG A 356 -22.71 -26.77 -19.59
C ARG A 356 -22.25 -28.22 -19.51
N ARG A 357 -21.12 -28.56 -20.13
CA ARG A 357 -20.52 -29.89 -20.11
C ARG A 357 -19.30 -29.83 -19.19
N MET A 358 -19.53 -30.03 -17.89
CA MET A 358 -18.50 -29.94 -16.86
C MET A 358 -18.51 -31.20 -15.99
N GLU A 359 -17.33 -31.74 -15.66
CA GLU A 359 -17.17 -32.75 -14.61
C GLU A 359 -16.83 -32.06 -13.28
N GLY A 360 -17.42 -32.51 -12.17
CA GLY A 360 -17.20 -31.92 -10.84
C GLY A 360 -18.34 -31.01 -10.37
N ILE A 361 -18.03 -30.05 -9.50
CA ILE A 361 -19.04 -29.11 -8.97
C ILE A 361 -19.50 -28.15 -10.07
N VAL A 362 -20.82 -28.03 -10.25
CA VAL A 362 -21.41 -27.16 -11.29
C VAL A 362 -21.36 -25.69 -10.89
N GLN A 363 -21.27 -25.41 -9.59
CA GLN A 363 -21.33 -24.08 -9.03
C GLN A 363 -20.20 -23.85 -8.05
N ASP A 364 -19.57 -22.67 -8.12
CA ASP A 364 -18.63 -22.20 -7.12
C ASP A 364 -19.29 -22.14 -5.72
N ARG A 365 -18.48 -22.14 -4.66
CA ARG A 365 -18.96 -21.98 -3.28
C ARG A 365 -19.35 -20.54 -3.00
N TYR A 366 -20.04 -20.32 -1.88
CA TYR A 366 -20.68 -19.03 -1.59
C TYR A 366 -19.67 -17.89 -1.37
N SER A 367 -18.49 -18.20 -0.80
CA SER A 367 -17.47 -17.19 -0.51
C SER A 367 -17.04 -16.38 -1.74
N THR A 368 -17.11 -16.97 -2.94
CA THR A 368 -16.93 -16.27 -4.22
C THR A 368 -18.27 -15.97 -4.90
N ARG A 369 -19.11 -16.98 -5.10
CA ARG A 369 -20.35 -16.88 -5.91
C ARG A 369 -21.35 -15.85 -5.39
N THR A 370 -21.49 -15.72 -4.07
CA THR A 370 -22.44 -14.78 -3.47
C THR A 370 -21.81 -13.45 -3.08
N SER A 371 -20.58 -13.17 -3.55
CA SER A 371 -19.81 -11.98 -3.16
C SER A 371 -20.53 -10.67 -3.50
N SER A 372 -21.21 -10.58 -4.65
CA SER A 372 -21.99 -9.39 -5.01
C SER A 372 -23.17 -9.14 -4.05
N GLN A 373 -23.88 -10.20 -3.66
CA GLN A 373 -24.97 -10.14 -2.69
C GLN A 373 -24.47 -9.84 -1.26
N TRP A 374 -23.26 -10.28 -0.94
CA TRP A 374 -22.63 -10.09 0.37
C TRP A 374 -22.07 -8.69 0.55
N VAL A 375 -21.34 -8.17 -0.45
CA VAL A 375 -20.67 -6.86 -0.40
C VAL A 375 -21.63 -5.72 -0.77
N GLY A 376 -22.62 -5.98 -1.64
CA GLY A 376 -23.54 -4.94 -2.14
C GLY A 376 -24.19 -4.09 -1.04
N PRO A 377 -24.87 -4.69 -0.05
CA PRO A 377 -25.46 -3.94 1.07
C PRO A 377 -24.44 -3.14 1.90
N LEU A 378 -23.18 -3.60 1.96
CA LEU A 378 -22.12 -2.88 2.67
C LEU A 378 -21.79 -1.56 1.98
N LEU A 379 -21.77 -1.55 0.63
CA LEU A 379 -21.54 -0.32 -0.14
C LEU A 379 -22.63 0.72 0.12
N GLU A 380 -23.89 0.27 0.23
CA GLU A 380 -25.04 1.12 0.54
C GLU A 380 -24.93 1.73 1.95
N ASP A 381 -24.53 0.94 2.94
CA ASP A 381 -24.31 1.41 4.31
C ASP A 381 -23.13 2.39 4.42
N LEU A 382 -22.04 2.17 3.68
CA LEU A 382 -20.88 3.08 3.66
C LEU A 382 -21.19 4.42 3.00
N LEU A 383 -22.01 4.42 1.94
CA LEU A 383 -22.52 5.66 1.34
C LEU A 383 -23.39 6.43 2.34
N HIS A 384 -24.30 5.75 3.03
CA HIS A 384 -25.13 6.39 4.04
C HIS A 384 -24.30 6.94 5.22
N ALA A 385 -23.30 6.19 5.68
CA ALA A 385 -22.37 6.63 6.71
C ALA A 385 -21.60 7.90 6.30
N SER A 386 -21.23 8.01 5.02
CA SER A 386 -20.55 9.19 4.47
C SER A 386 -21.44 10.43 4.55
N GLU A 387 -22.73 10.31 4.19
CA GLU A 387 -23.69 11.42 4.28
C GLU A 387 -23.93 11.85 5.73
N GLN A 388 -24.06 10.90 6.66
CA GLN A 388 -24.23 11.20 8.08
C GLN A 388 -23.04 11.98 8.65
N LEU A 389 -21.80 11.57 8.34
CA LEU A 389 -20.62 12.30 8.79
C LEU A 389 -20.51 13.67 8.14
N LYS A 390 -20.83 13.81 6.85
CA LYS A 390 -20.80 15.11 6.16
C LYS A 390 -21.71 16.14 6.84
N ILE A 391 -22.88 15.72 7.32
CA ILE A 391 -23.78 16.57 8.09
C ILE A 391 -23.17 16.92 9.46
N GLU A 392 -22.64 15.93 10.17
CA GLU A 392 -22.02 16.13 11.49
C GLU A 392 -20.84 17.12 11.43
N LEU A 393 -19.95 16.98 10.46
CA LEU A 393 -18.78 17.85 10.25
C LEU A 393 -19.15 19.33 10.04
N ASN A 394 -20.38 19.58 9.56
CA ASN A 394 -20.91 20.90 9.24
C ASN A 394 -22.12 21.26 10.11
N SER A 395 -22.21 20.69 11.31
CA SER A 395 -23.21 21.01 12.32
C SER A 395 -22.60 21.86 13.43
N THR A 396 -23.44 22.62 14.14
CA THR A 396 -23.02 23.25 15.41
C THR A 396 -23.31 22.26 16.54
N THR A 397 -22.28 21.49 16.93
CA THR A 397 -22.29 20.64 18.11
C THR A 397 -21.77 21.45 19.30
N ASP A 398 -22.69 22.03 20.07
CA ASP A 398 -22.41 22.89 21.24
C ASP A 398 -23.71 23.07 22.05
N ASN A 399 -23.60 23.59 23.27
CA ASN A 399 -24.73 24.01 24.11
C ASN A 399 -24.27 25.01 25.19
N PRO A 400 -25.02 26.10 25.45
CA PRO A 400 -26.20 26.56 24.72
C PRO A 400 -25.85 27.18 23.36
N ILE A 401 -26.86 27.28 22.48
CA ILE A 401 -26.73 27.79 21.11
C ILE A 401 -27.26 29.22 21.05
N VAL A 402 -26.48 30.13 20.45
CA VAL A 402 -26.91 31.49 20.14
C VAL A 402 -27.58 31.53 18.76
N ASN A 403 -28.83 31.99 18.72
CA ASN A 403 -29.56 32.19 17.48
C ASN A 403 -29.33 33.61 16.96
N LEU A 404 -28.54 33.74 15.89
CA LEU A 404 -28.19 35.02 15.30
C LEU A 404 -29.40 35.79 14.73
N LYS A 405 -30.48 35.09 14.35
CA LYS A 405 -31.68 35.71 13.76
C LYS A 405 -32.64 36.24 14.82
N THR A 406 -32.95 35.42 15.83
CA THR A 406 -33.90 35.80 16.89
C THR A 406 -33.23 36.56 18.03
N ARG A 407 -31.89 36.54 18.10
CA ARG A 407 -31.08 37.07 19.20
C ARG A 407 -31.38 36.42 20.56
N GLU A 408 -31.83 35.16 20.52
CA GLU A 408 -32.09 34.33 21.70
C GLU A 408 -30.98 33.32 21.96
N VAL A 409 -30.88 32.84 23.20
CA VAL A 409 -29.96 31.78 23.63
C VAL A 409 -30.78 30.55 24.02
N HIS A 410 -30.52 29.42 23.35
CA HIS A 410 -31.30 28.19 23.52
C HIS A 410 -30.46 27.07 24.12
N CYS A 411 -31.01 26.38 25.11
CA CYS A 411 -30.45 25.13 25.63
C CYS A 411 -31.01 23.94 24.83
N GLY A 412 -30.14 23.02 24.43
CA GLY A 412 -30.48 21.83 23.65
C GLY A 412 -29.46 20.71 23.82
N GLY A 413 -29.52 19.72 22.92
CA GLY A 413 -28.71 18.49 23.00
C GLY A 413 -27.83 18.23 21.77
N ASN A 414 -27.45 19.26 21.01
CA ASN A 414 -26.68 19.12 19.75
C ASN A 414 -25.28 18.50 19.93
N PHE A 415 -24.85 18.31 21.18
CA PHE A 415 -23.61 17.66 21.56
C PHE A 415 -23.68 16.13 21.58
N GLN A 416 -24.87 15.54 21.41
CA GLN A 416 -25.09 14.11 21.52
C GLN A 416 -24.65 13.42 20.22
N ALA A 417 -23.55 12.66 20.29
CA ALA A 417 -22.88 12.11 19.11
C ALA A 417 -23.47 10.77 18.60
N THR A 418 -24.76 10.49 18.83
CA THR A 418 -25.37 9.18 18.48
C THR A 418 -25.23 8.86 16.98
N VAL A 419 -25.28 9.88 16.12
CA VAL A 419 -25.05 9.70 14.67
C VAL A 419 -23.65 9.13 14.39
N VAL A 420 -22.62 9.59 15.11
CA VAL A 420 -21.24 9.10 14.97
C VAL A 420 -21.12 7.66 15.48
N THR A 421 -21.86 7.30 16.53
CA THR A 421 -21.96 5.91 16.98
C THR A 421 -22.56 5.01 15.90
N MET A 422 -23.69 5.40 15.30
CA MET A 422 -24.34 4.63 14.24
C MET A 422 -23.43 4.45 13.02
N VAL A 423 -22.74 5.51 12.60
CA VAL A 423 -21.69 5.46 11.56
C VAL A 423 -20.61 4.45 11.93
N SER A 424 -20.06 4.56 13.15
CA SER A 424 -18.95 3.70 13.59
C SER A 424 -19.35 2.23 13.66
N GLU A 425 -20.57 1.93 14.11
CA GLU A 425 -21.10 0.55 14.16
C GLU A 425 -21.38 -0.01 12.77
N LYS A 426 -21.91 0.79 11.83
CA LYS A 426 -22.04 0.41 10.41
C LYS A 426 -20.70 0.06 9.79
N ILE A 427 -19.69 0.91 9.97
CA ILE A 427 -18.32 0.67 9.51
C ILE A 427 -17.79 -0.66 10.06
N ARG A 428 -17.96 -0.89 11.37
CA ARG A 428 -17.41 -2.07 12.04
C ARG A 428 -18.08 -3.36 11.59
N LEU A 429 -19.40 -3.34 11.38
CA LEU A 429 -20.13 -4.46 10.82
C LEU A 429 -19.71 -4.74 9.37
N CYS A 430 -19.55 -3.70 8.54
CA CYS A 430 -19.05 -3.84 7.18
C CYS A 430 -17.65 -4.49 7.14
N LEU A 431 -16.73 -4.02 8.00
CA LEU A 431 -15.39 -4.59 8.14
C LEU A 431 -15.44 -6.06 8.54
N GLN A 432 -16.27 -6.43 9.52
CA GLN A 432 -16.45 -7.81 9.95
C GLN A 432 -16.95 -8.71 8.82
N MET A 433 -17.94 -8.24 8.05
CA MET A 433 -18.49 -9.01 6.93
C MET A 433 -17.46 -9.17 5.81
N MET A 434 -16.69 -8.12 5.49
CA MET A 434 -15.57 -8.23 4.55
C MET A 434 -14.51 -9.23 5.04
N GLY A 435 -14.08 -9.12 6.31
CA GLY A 435 -13.14 -10.06 6.92
C GLY A 435 -13.63 -11.51 6.84
N LYS A 436 -14.91 -11.76 7.14
CA LYS A 436 -15.50 -13.11 7.06
C LYS A 436 -15.41 -13.70 5.66
N MET A 437 -15.65 -12.87 4.64
CA MET A 437 -15.54 -13.27 3.24
C MET A 437 -14.09 -13.58 2.86
N LEU A 438 -13.14 -12.69 3.20
CA LEU A 438 -11.70 -12.89 2.95
C LEU A 438 -11.18 -14.17 3.63
N PHE A 439 -11.59 -14.42 4.87
CA PHE A 439 -11.28 -15.65 5.60
C PHE A 439 -11.78 -16.89 4.86
N ALA A 440 -13.07 -16.92 4.48
CA ALA A 440 -13.66 -18.06 3.81
C ALA A 440 -12.98 -18.36 2.45
N GLN A 441 -12.73 -17.32 1.64
CA GLN A 441 -12.05 -17.47 0.35
C GLN A 441 -10.62 -18.00 0.52
N THR A 442 -9.89 -17.48 1.51
CA THR A 442 -8.52 -17.89 1.80
C THR A 442 -8.46 -19.36 2.26
N SER A 443 -9.32 -19.76 3.20
CA SER A 443 -9.36 -21.15 3.67
C SER A 443 -9.81 -22.13 2.57
N GLU A 444 -10.70 -21.72 1.66
CA GLU A 444 -11.06 -22.52 0.49
C GLU A 444 -9.88 -22.75 -0.45
N LEU A 445 -9.09 -21.70 -0.76
CA LEU A 445 -7.94 -21.80 -1.65
C LEU A 445 -6.80 -22.64 -1.06
N ILE A 446 -6.60 -22.59 0.25
CA ILE A 446 -5.55 -23.34 0.97
C ILE A 446 -5.86 -24.85 1.00
N ASN A 447 -7.14 -25.22 0.98
CA ASN A 447 -7.59 -26.60 1.15
C ASN A 447 -7.67 -27.35 -0.20
N PRO A 448 -6.90 -28.45 -0.37
CA PRO A 448 -6.89 -29.22 -1.62
C PRO A 448 -8.24 -29.88 -1.96
N ALA A 449 -9.12 -30.07 -0.97
CA ALA A 449 -10.47 -30.59 -1.20
C ALA A 449 -11.38 -29.56 -1.91
N TYR A 450 -11.03 -28.28 -1.86
CA TYR A 450 -11.88 -27.18 -2.32
C TYR A 450 -11.26 -26.33 -3.43
N ASN A 451 -9.93 -26.33 -3.57
CA ASN A 451 -9.18 -25.41 -4.42
C ASN A 451 -8.99 -25.84 -5.89
N ASN A 452 -9.73 -26.86 -6.32
CA ASN A 452 -9.77 -27.34 -7.70
C ASN A 452 -8.40 -27.76 -8.27
N GLY A 453 -7.62 -28.55 -7.52
CA GLY A 453 -6.41 -29.21 -8.02
C GLY A 453 -5.09 -28.49 -7.72
N LEU A 454 -5.10 -27.49 -6.83
CA LEU A 454 -3.87 -26.90 -6.31
C LEU A 454 -3.34 -27.72 -5.11
N PRO A 455 -2.02 -27.74 -4.89
CA PRO A 455 -1.41 -28.50 -3.80
C PRO A 455 -1.83 -27.97 -2.42
N PRO A 456 -1.82 -28.83 -1.39
CA PRO A 456 -2.20 -28.43 -0.04
C PRO A 456 -1.32 -27.30 0.49
N ASN A 457 -1.93 -26.31 1.13
CA ASN A 457 -1.25 -25.12 1.62
C ASN A 457 -0.47 -24.34 0.54
N LEU A 458 -0.81 -24.52 -0.75
CA LEU A 458 -0.17 -23.85 -1.88
C LEU A 458 1.35 -24.07 -1.95
N ALA A 459 1.80 -25.30 -1.69
CA ALA A 459 3.18 -25.71 -1.86
C ALA A 459 3.63 -25.57 -3.33
N ALA A 460 4.74 -24.88 -3.57
CA ALA A 460 5.32 -24.77 -4.93
C ALA A 460 6.30 -25.92 -5.25
N ASP A 461 6.82 -26.56 -4.22
CA ASP A 461 7.71 -27.71 -4.21
C ASP A 461 6.98 -28.97 -3.72
N ASN A 462 7.69 -29.90 -3.07
CA ASN A 462 7.10 -31.15 -2.61
C ASN A 462 6.15 -30.91 -1.41
N PRO A 463 4.85 -31.28 -1.52
CA PRO A 463 3.88 -31.09 -0.44
C PRO A 463 4.26 -31.75 0.88
N SER A 464 5.06 -32.82 0.87
CA SER A 464 5.53 -33.50 2.08
C SER A 464 6.42 -32.64 2.98
N LEU A 465 7.10 -31.63 2.41
CA LEU A 465 8.06 -30.76 3.10
C LEU A 465 7.64 -29.29 3.12
N SER A 466 6.50 -28.94 2.51
CA SER A 466 6.13 -27.55 2.24
C SER A 466 4.73 -27.22 2.74
N PHE A 467 4.69 -26.39 3.77
CA PHE A 467 3.46 -26.01 4.47
C PHE A 467 3.15 -24.51 4.37
N PHE A 468 3.61 -23.86 3.31
CA PHE A 468 3.59 -22.41 3.08
C PHE A 468 2.39 -21.68 3.71
N ALA A 469 1.16 -22.00 3.30
CA ALA A 469 -0.02 -21.27 3.74
C ALA A 469 -0.57 -21.66 5.13
N LYS A 470 -0.04 -22.71 5.77
CA LYS A 470 -0.61 -23.27 7.01
C LYS A 470 -0.61 -22.25 8.15
N GLY A 471 0.50 -21.54 8.34
CA GLY A 471 0.59 -20.47 9.35
C GLY A 471 -0.31 -19.27 9.03
N ILE A 472 -0.51 -18.99 7.73
CA ILE A 472 -1.39 -17.90 7.28
C ILE A 472 -2.86 -18.25 7.61
N ASP A 473 -3.31 -19.49 7.40
CA ASP A 473 -4.66 -19.94 7.74
C ASP A 473 -4.97 -19.78 9.24
N ILE A 474 -4.02 -20.16 10.11
CA ILE A 474 -4.12 -19.97 11.57
C ILE A 474 -4.24 -18.48 11.91
N ASN A 475 -3.40 -17.63 11.30
CA ASN A 475 -3.44 -16.19 11.52
C ASN A 475 -4.78 -15.60 11.06
N MET A 476 -5.28 -16.00 9.89
CA MET A 476 -6.57 -15.55 9.35
C MET A 476 -7.74 -15.93 10.27
N ALA A 477 -7.69 -17.12 10.90
CA ALA A 477 -8.68 -17.53 11.90
C ALA A 477 -8.62 -16.67 13.17
N ALA A 478 -7.41 -16.35 13.66
CA ALA A 478 -7.22 -15.47 14.81
C ALA A 478 -7.74 -14.05 14.51
N TYR A 479 -7.34 -13.48 13.37
CA TYR A 479 -7.79 -12.16 12.90
C TYR A 479 -9.30 -12.08 12.78
N GLN A 480 -9.92 -13.07 12.12
CA GLN A 480 -11.37 -13.09 11.96
C GLN A 480 -12.12 -13.23 13.30
N SER A 481 -11.56 -13.99 14.25
CA SER A 481 -12.17 -14.18 15.57
C SER A 481 -12.15 -12.89 16.40
N GLU A 482 -11.01 -12.19 16.41
CA GLU A 482 -10.88 -10.88 17.06
C GLU A 482 -11.78 -9.83 16.39
N LEU A 483 -11.81 -9.80 15.06
CA LEU A 483 -12.68 -8.91 14.29
C LEU A 483 -14.17 -9.14 14.58
N ALA A 484 -14.58 -10.40 14.69
CA ALA A 484 -15.95 -10.76 15.05
C ALA A 484 -16.31 -10.31 16.48
N PHE A 485 -15.38 -10.40 17.43
CA PHE A 485 -15.57 -9.88 18.78
C PHE A 485 -15.72 -8.34 18.78
N LEU A 486 -14.88 -7.64 18.03
CA LEU A 486 -14.95 -6.18 17.93
C LEU A 486 -16.27 -5.71 17.31
N ALA A 487 -16.89 -6.49 16.42
CA ALA A 487 -18.13 -6.12 15.74
C ALA A 487 -19.34 -5.94 16.67
N ASN A 488 -19.29 -6.41 17.91
CA ASN A 488 -20.36 -6.20 18.89
C ASN A 488 -20.66 -4.70 19.08
N PRO A 489 -21.94 -4.31 19.21
CA PRO A 489 -22.31 -2.92 19.39
C PRO A 489 -21.75 -2.39 20.72
N VAL A 490 -21.24 -1.16 20.69
CA VAL A 490 -20.84 -0.43 21.91
C VAL A 490 -22.05 0.30 22.48
N SER A 491 -23.00 0.70 21.64
CA SER A 491 -24.21 1.41 22.01
C SER A 491 -25.10 0.67 23.03
N SER A 492 -25.02 -0.66 23.11
CA SER A 492 -25.73 -1.46 24.12
C SER A 492 -25.15 -1.38 25.53
N HIS A 493 -23.97 -0.75 25.69
CA HIS A 493 -23.25 -0.66 26.96
C HIS A 493 -23.35 0.71 27.64
N VAL A 494 -24.28 1.55 27.19
CA VAL A 494 -24.54 2.87 27.78
C VAL A 494 -24.82 2.74 29.28
N GLN A 495 -24.07 3.50 30.08
CA GLN A 495 -24.25 3.60 31.52
C GLN A 495 -24.84 4.97 31.85
N SER A 496 -25.70 5.05 32.86
CA SER A 496 -26.11 6.33 33.43
C SER A 496 -24.91 6.96 34.14
N ALA A 497 -24.51 8.15 33.70
CA ALA A 497 -23.31 8.83 34.16
C ALA A 497 -23.61 10.24 34.70
N GLU A 498 -22.62 10.84 35.36
CA GLU A 498 -22.61 12.26 35.76
C GLU A 498 -23.87 12.64 36.56
N MET A 499 -23.96 12.12 37.80
CA MET A 499 -25.11 12.34 38.70
C MET A 499 -26.48 11.98 38.08
N HIS A 500 -26.50 10.98 37.19
CA HIS A 500 -27.66 10.55 36.39
C HIS A 500 -28.19 11.58 35.39
N ASN A 501 -27.58 12.76 35.27
CA ASN A 501 -27.95 13.74 34.24
C ASN A 501 -27.67 13.20 32.84
N GLN A 502 -26.57 12.45 32.67
CA GLN A 502 -26.24 11.75 31.42
C GLN A 502 -26.78 10.31 31.46
N GLY A 503 -28.09 10.19 31.68
CA GLY A 503 -28.81 8.92 31.68
C GLY A 503 -28.75 8.16 30.35
N VAL A 504 -28.54 8.89 29.25
CA VAL A 504 -28.20 8.35 27.93
C VAL A 504 -26.98 9.07 27.37
N ASN A 505 -26.13 8.33 26.67
CA ASN A 505 -24.93 8.84 26.00
C ASN A 505 -24.61 7.99 24.77
N SER A 506 -23.81 8.53 23.86
CA SER A 506 -23.58 7.88 22.56
C SER A 506 -22.43 6.85 22.57
N LEU A 507 -21.43 7.03 23.45
CA LEU A 507 -20.18 6.25 23.42
C LEU A 507 -19.43 6.34 22.07
N ALA A 508 -19.65 7.41 21.29
CA ALA A 508 -19.16 7.53 19.93
C ALA A 508 -17.65 7.38 19.79
N LEU A 509 -16.85 8.01 20.67
CA LEU A 509 -15.39 7.88 20.61
C LEU A 509 -14.92 6.43 20.89
N VAL A 510 -15.61 5.70 21.76
CA VAL A 510 -15.31 4.29 22.03
C VAL A 510 -15.63 3.44 20.80
N SER A 511 -16.81 3.63 20.19
CA SER A 511 -17.21 2.93 18.98
C SER A 511 -16.27 3.20 17.81
N ALA A 512 -15.90 4.46 17.57
CA ALA A 512 -14.98 4.87 16.50
C ALA A 512 -13.57 4.29 16.69
N ARG A 513 -13.08 4.20 17.94
CA ARG A 513 -11.80 3.56 18.27
C ARG A 513 -11.78 2.08 17.89
N TYR A 514 -12.83 1.35 18.20
CA TYR A 514 -12.94 -0.06 17.80
C TYR A 514 -13.09 -0.22 16.28
N SER A 515 -13.76 0.72 15.60
CA SER A 515 -13.80 0.72 14.13
C SER A 515 -12.40 0.90 13.52
N MET A 516 -11.55 1.76 14.08
CA MET A 516 -10.15 1.89 13.65
C MET A 516 -9.31 0.63 13.91
N GLN A 517 -9.55 -0.09 15.02
CA GLN A 517 -8.91 -1.39 15.26
C GLN A 517 -9.39 -2.45 14.25
N SER A 518 -10.68 -2.48 13.93
CA SER A 518 -11.22 -3.37 12.90
C SER A 518 -10.63 -3.08 11.51
N VAL A 519 -10.35 -1.82 11.17
CA VAL A 519 -9.63 -1.46 9.93
C VAL A 519 -8.25 -2.14 9.88
N GLU A 520 -7.48 -2.07 10.97
CA GLU A 520 -6.15 -2.67 11.04
C GLU A 520 -6.21 -4.20 10.83
N ILE A 521 -7.15 -4.89 11.49
CA ILE A 521 -7.32 -6.33 11.33
C ILE A 521 -7.70 -6.69 9.88
N VAL A 522 -8.63 -5.96 9.26
CA VAL A 522 -9.01 -6.22 7.85
C VAL A 522 -7.86 -5.92 6.90
N GLN A 523 -6.98 -4.95 7.19
CA GLN A 523 -5.75 -4.72 6.41
C GLN A 523 -4.77 -5.90 6.54
N LEU A 524 -4.58 -6.47 7.74
CA LEU A 524 -3.77 -7.69 7.94
C LEU A 524 -4.35 -8.88 7.16
N MET A 525 -5.67 -9.06 7.22
CA MET A 525 -6.37 -10.11 6.46
C MET A 525 -6.24 -9.89 4.95
N SER A 526 -6.38 -8.65 4.48
CA SER A 526 -6.24 -8.30 3.06
C SER A 526 -4.83 -8.55 2.55
N ALA A 527 -3.80 -8.15 3.29
CA ALA A 527 -2.40 -8.41 2.92
C ALA A 527 -2.10 -9.91 2.82
N SER A 528 -2.61 -10.69 3.78
CA SER A 528 -2.49 -12.15 3.80
C SER A 528 -3.23 -12.80 2.61
N ALA A 529 -4.47 -12.38 2.36
CA ALA A 529 -5.28 -12.87 1.25
C ALA A 529 -4.67 -12.53 -0.12
N ILE A 530 -4.08 -11.33 -0.28
CA ILE A 530 -3.35 -10.96 -1.50
C ILE A 530 -2.15 -11.89 -1.69
N TYR A 531 -1.35 -12.13 -0.66
CA TYR A 531 -0.18 -13.00 -0.77
C TYR A 531 -0.56 -14.44 -1.14
N ILE A 532 -1.62 -14.98 -0.52
CA ILE A 532 -2.19 -16.30 -0.82
C ILE A 532 -2.77 -16.37 -2.23
N GLY A 533 -3.57 -15.37 -2.63
CA GLY A 533 -4.18 -15.33 -3.95
C GLY A 533 -3.14 -15.24 -5.07
N LEU A 534 -2.09 -14.44 -4.88
CA LEU A 534 -0.98 -14.33 -5.84
C LEU A 534 -0.18 -15.64 -5.95
N GLN A 535 0.08 -16.31 -4.82
CA GLN A 535 0.66 -17.66 -4.83
C GLN A 535 -0.24 -18.63 -5.61
N GLY A 536 -1.55 -18.59 -5.39
CA GLY A 536 -2.52 -19.45 -6.04
C GLY A 536 -2.53 -19.29 -7.56
N VAL A 537 -2.57 -18.06 -8.08
CA VAL A 537 -2.52 -17.82 -9.53
C VAL A 537 -1.16 -18.18 -10.15
N ASP A 538 -0.06 -17.95 -9.43
CA ASP A 538 1.28 -18.37 -9.87
C ASP A 538 1.32 -19.90 -10.08
N LEU A 539 0.84 -20.67 -9.10
CA LEU A 539 0.77 -22.13 -9.20
C LEU A 539 -0.19 -22.59 -10.31
N ARG A 540 -1.34 -21.92 -10.46
CA ARG A 540 -2.32 -22.23 -11.50
C ARG A 540 -1.69 -22.08 -12.88
N THR A 541 -1.06 -20.94 -13.15
CA THR A 541 -0.39 -20.70 -14.43
C THR A 541 0.78 -21.66 -14.65
N MET A 542 1.58 -21.97 -13.62
CA MET A 542 2.67 -22.94 -13.73
C MET A 542 2.17 -24.32 -14.18
N HIS A 543 1.08 -24.81 -13.59
CA HIS A 543 0.51 -26.12 -13.95
C HIS A 543 -0.17 -26.11 -15.32
N GLU A 544 -0.92 -25.07 -15.66
CA GLU A 544 -1.56 -24.93 -16.98
C GLU A 544 -0.52 -24.86 -18.11
N THR A 545 0.51 -24.03 -17.94
CA THR A 545 1.59 -23.90 -18.94
C THR A 545 2.41 -25.16 -19.07
N PHE A 546 2.67 -25.87 -17.96
CA PHE A 546 3.33 -27.17 -17.99
C PHE A 546 2.55 -28.19 -18.82
N LEU A 547 1.25 -28.36 -18.54
CA LEU A 547 0.42 -29.31 -19.26
C LEU A 547 0.31 -28.93 -20.75
N ALA A 548 0.17 -27.64 -21.07
CA ALA A 548 0.14 -27.19 -22.45
C ALA A 548 1.43 -27.53 -23.22
N GLN A 549 2.60 -27.36 -22.61
CA GLN A 549 3.88 -27.71 -23.23
C GLN A 549 4.11 -29.22 -23.29
N PHE A 550 3.75 -29.95 -22.24
CA PHE A 550 3.96 -31.39 -22.16
C PHE A 550 3.03 -32.17 -23.11
N LYS A 551 1.88 -31.60 -23.50
CA LYS A 551 0.92 -32.23 -24.41
C LYS A 551 1.58 -32.75 -25.69
N ALA A 552 2.33 -31.92 -26.40
CA ALA A 552 2.99 -32.32 -27.64
C ALA A 552 4.02 -33.45 -27.43
N ILE A 553 4.71 -33.46 -26.29
CA ILE A 553 5.67 -34.51 -25.92
C ILE A 553 4.93 -35.82 -25.63
N ALA A 554 3.81 -35.75 -24.90
CA ALA A 554 2.98 -36.90 -24.60
C ALA A 554 2.39 -37.50 -25.88
N GLU A 555 1.79 -36.68 -26.76
CA GLU A 555 1.22 -37.11 -28.04
C GLU A 555 2.27 -37.80 -28.93
N ALA A 556 3.45 -37.21 -29.09
CA ALA A 556 4.54 -37.83 -29.86
C ALA A 556 4.95 -39.20 -29.31
N LYS A 557 5.01 -39.36 -27.98
CA LYS A 557 5.30 -40.65 -27.35
C LYS A 557 4.12 -41.64 -27.49
N ILE A 558 2.87 -41.21 -27.35
CA ILE A 558 1.69 -42.07 -27.55
C ILE A 558 1.73 -42.66 -28.96
N HIS A 559 1.96 -41.82 -29.98
CA HIS A 559 2.10 -42.28 -31.36
C HIS A 559 3.27 -43.25 -31.54
N LEU A 560 4.41 -43.02 -30.89
CA LEU A 560 5.57 -43.92 -30.98
C LEU A 560 5.27 -45.32 -30.43
N PHE A 561 4.58 -45.41 -29.29
CA PHE A 561 4.33 -46.68 -28.61
C PHE A 561 3.13 -47.45 -29.17
N PHE A 562 2.04 -46.76 -29.53
CA PHE A 562 0.75 -47.41 -29.82
C PHE A 562 0.38 -47.50 -31.30
N ARG A 563 1.12 -46.84 -32.21
CA ARG A 563 0.86 -46.91 -33.67
C ARG A 563 0.93 -48.33 -34.25
N TYR A 564 1.74 -49.22 -33.65
CA TYR A 564 1.79 -50.63 -34.07
C TYR A 564 0.56 -51.43 -33.64
N TRP A 565 -0.12 -51.00 -32.57
CA TRP A 565 -1.22 -51.72 -31.93
C TRP A 565 -2.60 -51.26 -32.38
N VAL A 566 -2.69 -50.02 -32.87
CA VAL A 566 -3.95 -49.32 -33.14
C VAL A 566 -3.85 -48.70 -34.52
N GLY A 567 -4.91 -48.82 -35.34
CA GLY A 567 -4.91 -48.26 -36.69
C GLY A 567 -4.97 -46.73 -36.70
N ASP A 568 -4.58 -46.10 -37.81
CA ASP A 568 -4.51 -44.63 -37.91
C ASP A 568 -5.84 -43.91 -37.56
N ILE A 569 -6.99 -44.59 -37.75
CA ILE A 569 -8.34 -44.07 -37.43
C ILE A 569 -8.57 -43.96 -35.92
N GLU A 570 -8.05 -44.92 -35.15
CA GLU A 570 -8.30 -45.07 -33.70
C GLU A 570 -7.23 -44.37 -32.85
N MET A 571 -6.14 -43.92 -33.48
CA MET A 571 -5.03 -43.24 -32.81
C MET A 571 -5.41 -41.90 -32.19
N GLN A 572 -6.22 -41.07 -32.87
CA GLN A 572 -6.61 -39.77 -32.33
C GLN A 572 -7.55 -39.90 -31.11
N PRO A 573 -8.64 -40.70 -31.15
CA PRO A 573 -9.46 -40.95 -29.97
C PRO A 573 -8.69 -41.52 -28.78
N LEU A 574 -7.76 -42.45 -29.01
CA LEU A 574 -6.90 -42.99 -27.96
C LEU A 574 -6.01 -41.90 -27.35
N THR A 575 -5.41 -41.07 -28.19
CA THR A 575 -4.53 -39.96 -27.76
C THR A 575 -5.31 -38.96 -26.90
N ASP A 576 -6.51 -38.58 -27.32
CA ASP A 576 -7.38 -37.67 -26.56
C ASP A 576 -7.78 -38.29 -25.21
N ALA A 577 -8.15 -39.58 -25.18
CA ALA A 577 -8.52 -40.28 -23.95
C ALA A 577 -7.36 -40.44 -22.96
N ILE A 578 -6.16 -40.78 -23.45
CA ILE A 578 -4.94 -40.83 -22.62
C ILE A 578 -4.63 -39.43 -22.08
N TRP A 579 -4.69 -38.40 -22.92
CA TRP A 579 -4.40 -37.02 -22.52
C TRP A 579 -5.38 -36.51 -21.46
N ASP A 580 -6.67 -36.79 -21.60
CA ASP A 580 -7.67 -36.46 -20.60
C ASP A 580 -7.41 -37.17 -19.27
N SER A 581 -7.01 -38.46 -19.29
CA SER A 581 -6.60 -39.19 -18.09
C SER A 581 -5.36 -38.58 -17.43
N ILE A 582 -4.35 -38.18 -18.23
CA ILE A 582 -3.15 -37.50 -17.74
C ILE A 582 -3.51 -36.19 -17.02
N ARG A 583 -4.28 -35.32 -17.68
CA ARG A 583 -4.69 -34.02 -17.14
C ARG A 583 -5.54 -34.16 -15.87
N LYS A 584 -6.54 -35.04 -15.88
CA LYS A 584 -7.43 -35.30 -14.75
C LYS A 584 -6.66 -35.83 -13.55
N THR A 585 -5.79 -36.80 -13.77
CA THR A 585 -5.00 -37.43 -12.71
C THR A 585 -3.97 -36.45 -12.15
N TRP A 586 -3.36 -35.61 -12.99
CA TRP A 586 -2.43 -34.58 -12.54
C TRP A 586 -3.04 -33.69 -11.48
N TYR A 587 -4.23 -33.13 -11.72
CA TYR A 587 -4.91 -32.28 -10.74
C TYR A 587 -5.46 -33.06 -9.54
N ALA A 588 -5.92 -34.30 -9.72
CA ALA A 588 -6.39 -35.15 -8.62
C ALA A 588 -5.29 -35.56 -7.64
N THR A 589 -4.03 -35.59 -8.09
CA THR A 589 -2.87 -36.04 -7.30
C THR A 589 -1.97 -34.88 -6.86
N ALA A 590 -2.50 -33.64 -6.82
CA ALA A 590 -1.75 -32.46 -6.41
C ALA A 590 -1.23 -32.50 -4.95
N SER A 591 -1.77 -33.39 -4.12
CA SER A 591 -1.31 -33.61 -2.74
C SER A 591 -0.10 -34.55 -2.63
N SER A 592 0.33 -35.18 -3.72
CA SER A 592 1.49 -36.07 -3.75
C SER A 592 2.75 -35.33 -4.16
N ASP A 593 3.90 -35.80 -3.67
CA ASP A 593 5.21 -35.36 -4.17
C ASP A 593 5.35 -35.69 -5.66
N VAL A 594 6.19 -34.92 -6.36
CA VAL A 594 6.28 -34.97 -7.83
C VAL A 594 6.54 -36.38 -8.38
N GLU A 595 7.36 -37.18 -7.71
CA GLU A 595 7.68 -38.54 -8.13
C GLU A 595 6.46 -39.46 -8.06
N ASP A 596 5.77 -39.51 -6.92
CA ASP A 596 4.56 -40.29 -6.72
C ASP A 596 3.39 -39.78 -7.58
N ARG A 597 3.33 -38.46 -7.80
CA ARG A 597 2.36 -37.82 -8.68
C ARG A 597 2.55 -38.30 -10.12
N CYS A 598 3.77 -38.27 -10.65
CA CYS A 598 4.07 -38.73 -12.01
C CYS A 598 3.82 -40.24 -12.17
N LYS A 599 4.15 -41.04 -11.14
CA LYS A 599 3.83 -42.48 -11.12
C LYS A 599 2.33 -42.73 -11.18
N SER A 600 1.53 -41.99 -10.42
CA SER A 600 0.07 -42.09 -10.42
C SER A 600 -0.53 -41.70 -11.78
N VAL A 601 -0.03 -40.61 -12.37
CA VAL A 601 -0.43 -40.18 -13.72
C VAL A 601 -0.12 -41.24 -14.76
N ALA A 602 1.08 -41.81 -14.74
CA ALA A 602 1.44 -42.86 -15.69
C ALA A 602 0.51 -44.06 -15.56
N ASN A 603 0.28 -44.56 -14.34
CA ASN A 603 -0.61 -45.70 -14.09
C ASN A 603 -2.06 -45.46 -14.54
N ALA A 604 -2.56 -44.22 -14.42
CA ALA A 604 -3.93 -43.88 -14.84
C ALA A 604 -4.16 -43.98 -16.36
N THR A 605 -3.10 -44.06 -17.17
CA THR A 605 -3.22 -44.26 -18.62
C THR A 605 -3.60 -45.68 -19.01
N LEU A 606 -3.47 -46.67 -18.11
CA LEU A 606 -3.78 -48.08 -18.40
C LEU A 606 -5.24 -48.30 -18.82
N GLU A 607 -6.18 -47.63 -18.14
CA GLU A 607 -7.62 -47.79 -18.40
C GLU A 607 -8.04 -47.35 -19.82
N PRO A 608 -7.70 -46.12 -20.30
CA PRO A 608 -8.02 -45.74 -21.68
C PRO A 608 -7.30 -46.61 -22.72
N ILE A 609 -6.08 -47.07 -22.43
CA ILE A 609 -5.33 -47.98 -23.32
C ILE A 609 -6.06 -49.33 -23.45
N LEU A 610 -6.42 -49.97 -22.34
CA LEU A 610 -7.11 -51.26 -22.35
C LEU A 610 -8.50 -51.16 -23.00
N SER A 611 -9.24 -50.08 -22.72
CA SER A 611 -10.55 -49.83 -23.30
C SER A 611 -10.48 -49.71 -24.82
N CYS A 612 -9.46 -49.01 -25.36
CA CYS A 612 -9.24 -48.94 -26.80
C CYS A 612 -8.87 -50.31 -27.39
N LEU A 613 -7.90 -51.01 -26.80
CA LEU A 613 -7.45 -52.32 -27.31
C LEU A 613 -8.56 -53.38 -27.27
N TYR A 614 -9.46 -53.32 -26.29
CA TYR A 614 -10.64 -54.18 -26.25
C TYR A 614 -11.57 -53.93 -27.44
N GLN A 615 -11.76 -52.66 -27.85
CA GLN A 615 -12.55 -52.30 -29.02
C GLN A 615 -11.89 -52.76 -30.33
N VAL A 616 -10.57 -52.59 -30.46
CA VAL A 616 -9.80 -53.03 -31.64
C VAL A 616 -9.74 -54.56 -31.77
N GLY A 617 -9.61 -55.26 -30.64
CA GLY A 617 -9.50 -56.73 -30.58
C GLY A 617 -10.75 -57.48 -31.04
N HIS A 618 -11.93 -56.85 -31.03
CA HIS A 618 -13.15 -57.43 -31.62
C HIS A 618 -13.14 -57.41 -33.17
N HIS A 619 -12.30 -56.59 -33.78
CA HIS A 619 -12.25 -56.42 -35.24
C HIS A 619 -11.15 -57.25 -35.94
N HIS A 620 -10.13 -57.73 -35.22
CA HIS A 620 -9.01 -58.48 -35.81
C HIS A 620 -8.66 -59.74 -34.98
N GLN A 621 -8.88 -60.93 -35.55
CA GLN A 621 -8.45 -62.22 -34.96
C GLN A 621 -6.92 -62.31 -34.94
N LEU A 622 -6.32 -61.98 -33.79
CA LEU A 622 -4.87 -62.01 -33.57
C LEU A 622 -4.50 -63.06 -32.50
N GLY A 623 -3.44 -63.85 -32.76
CA GLY A 623 -3.03 -65.01 -31.95
C GLY A 623 -2.69 -64.66 -30.48
N HIS A 624 -3.39 -65.32 -29.54
CA HIS A 624 -3.60 -64.84 -28.18
C HIS A 624 -2.42 -64.83 -27.20
N GLN A 625 -1.36 -65.64 -27.35
CA GLN A 625 -0.31 -65.77 -26.31
C GLN A 625 0.93 -64.89 -26.52
N PHE A 626 1.52 -64.86 -27.72
CA PHE A 626 2.74 -64.07 -28.00
C PHE A 626 2.49 -62.55 -27.97
N LEU A 627 1.26 -62.12 -28.25
CA LEU A 627 0.87 -60.71 -28.22
C LEU A 627 0.66 -60.17 -26.81
N GLN A 628 0.25 -61.02 -25.85
CA GLN A 628 0.05 -60.61 -24.46
C GLN A 628 1.37 -60.27 -23.76
N GLU A 629 2.39 -61.13 -23.87
CA GLU A 629 3.71 -60.86 -23.25
C GLU A 629 4.39 -59.63 -23.87
N ARG A 630 4.26 -59.45 -25.18
CA ARG A 630 4.76 -58.27 -25.87
C ARG A 630 4.03 -57.01 -25.41
N PHE A 631 2.70 -57.03 -25.32
CA PHE A 631 1.92 -55.89 -24.86
C PHE A 631 2.26 -55.51 -23.41
N VAL A 632 2.34 -56.48 -22.50
CA VAL A 632 2.71 -56.23 -21.09
C VAL A 632 4.09 -55.56 -20.99
N ARG A 633 5.05 -56.00 -21.80
CA ARG A 633 6.38 -55.38 -21.87
C ARG A 633 6.33 -53.95 -22.42
N GLU A 634 5.66 -53.73 -23.56
CA GLU A 634 5.55 -52.39 -24.15
C GLU A 634 4.78 -51.42 -23.25
N HIS A 635 3.73 -51.90 -22.57
CA HIS A 635 3.00 -51.12 -21.58
C HIS A 635 3.88 -50.75 -20.39
N LYS A 636 4.65 -51.70 -19.84
CA LYS A 636 5.60 -51.40 -18.76
C LYS A 636 6.62 -50.34 -19.20
N ASN A 637 7.17 -50.46 -20.40
CA ASN A 637 8.08 -49.48 -20.97
C ASN A 637 7.41 -48.10 -21.13
N TRP A 638 6.14 -48.07 -21.56
CA TRP A 638 5.36 -46.84 -21.66
C TRP A 638 5.20 -46.14 -20.30
N ILE A 639 4.80 -46.88 -19.26
CA ILE A 639 4.64 -46.35 -17.91
C ILE A 639 5.95 -45.74 -17.39
N GLU A 640 7.06 -46.48 -17.50
CA GLU A 640 8.38 -46.00 -17.07
C GLU A 640 8.83 -44.78 -17.88
N ALA A 641 8.62 -44.78 -19.20
CA ALA A 641 9.00 -43.68 -20.08
C ALA A 641 8.15 -42.42 -19.89
N LEU A 642 6.85 -42.57 -19.59
CA LEU A 642 5.94 -41.46 -19.29
C LEU A 642 6.25 -40.89 -17.91
N GLN A 643 6.39 -41.73 -16.88
CA GLN A 643 6.72 -41.29 -15.53
C GLN A 643 8.01 -40.47 -15.52
N LYS A 644 9.11 -41.03 -16.05
CA LYS A 644 10.40 -40.34 -16.10
C LYS A 644 10.34 -39.07 -16.96
N GLY A 645 9.75 -39.17 -18.15
CA GLY A 645 9.65 -38.04 -19.07
C GLY A 645 8.84 -36.87 -18.50
N MET A 646 7.75 -37.17 -17.80
CA MET A 646 6.90 -36.17 -17.16
C MET A 646 7.58 -35.53 -15.95
N HIS A 647 8.24 -36.35 -15.12
CA HIS A 647 8.99 -35.89 -13.96
C HIS A 647 10.09 -34.90 -14.35
N ASP A 648 10.95 -35.28 -15.30
CA ASP A 648 12.08 -34.44 -15.73
C ASP A 648 11.58 -33.16 -16.41
N ALA A 649 10.54 -33.27 -17.25
CA ALA A 649 9.92 -32.11 -17.90
C ALA A 649 9.29 -31.14 -16.89
N PHE A 650 8.61 -31.65 -15.85
CA PHE A 650 8.00 -30.81 -14.84
C PHE A 650 9.05 -30.09 -13.98
N LEU A 651 10.11 -30.77 -13.57
CA LEU A 651 11.20 -30.15 -12.80
C LEU A 651 11.86 -29.02 -13.59
N LEU A 652 12.14 -29.26 -14.88
CA LEU A 652 12.70 -28.25 -15.77
C LEU A 652 11.75 -27.06 -15.95
N HIS A 653 10.47 -27.33 -16.23
CA HIS A 653 9.46 -26.29 -16.39
C HIS A 653 9.29 -25.45 -15.13
N ARG A 654 9.21 -26.09 -13.95
CA ARG A 654 9.10 -25.41 -12.67
C ARG A 654 10.30 -24.50 -12.40
N ALA A 655 11.52 -24.97 -12.66
CA ALA A 655 12.73 -24.16 -12.50
C ALA A 655 12.70 -22.94 -13.43
N SER A 656 12.32 -23.12 -14.71
CA SER A 656 12.17 -22.02 -15.66
C SER A 656 11.07 -21.04 -15.25
N PHE A 657 9.96 -21.54 -14.71
CA PHE A 657 8.85 -20.70 -14.25
C PHE A 657 9.23 -19.86 -13.02
N PHE A 658 10.03 -20.41 -12.11
CA PHE A 658 10.55 -19.68 -10.95
C PHE A 658 11.48 -18.53 -11.34
N ASP A 659 12.23 -18.67 -12.43
CA ASP A 659 13.03 -17.58 -13.00
C ASP A 659 12.13 -16.53 -13.67
N ARG A 660 11.17 -16.98 -14.49
CA ARG A 660 10.32 -16.10 -15.30
C ARG A 660 8.85 -16.52 -15.27
N PRO A 661 8.08 -16.09 -14.25
CA PRO A 661 6.66 -16.39 -14.18
C PRO A 661 5.87 -15.72 -15.31
N THR A 662 5.07 -16.50 -16.05
CA THR A 662 4.20 -16.00 -17.13
C THR A 662 2.80 -15.61 -16.64
N THR A 663 2.56 -15.67 -15.33
CA THR A 663 1.27 -15.40 -14.66
C THR A 663 0.53 -14.16 -15.16
N PRO A 664 1.17 -12.98 -15.36
CA PRO A 664 0.46 -11.77 -15.82
C PRO A 664 -0.25 -11.89 -17.17
N GLU A 665 0.08 -12.86 -18.00
CA GLU A 665 -0.55 -13.10 -19.32
C GLU A 665 -1.89 -13.86 -19.24
N TYR A 666 -2.21 -14.37 -18.05
CA TYR A 666 -3.39 -15.18 -17.76
C TYR A 666 -4.40 -14.44 -16.87
N LEU A 667 -3.96 -13.38 -16.18
CA LEU A 667 -4.79 -12.61 -15.26
C LEU A 667 -5.68 -11.58 -15.97
N GLY A 668 -6.86 -11.36 -15.40
CA GLY A 668 -7.76 -10.26 -15.73
C GLY A 668 -7.13 -8.90 -15.43
N ARG A 669 -7.69 -7.85 -16.03
CA ARG A 669 -7.15 -6.48 -15.97
C ARG A 669 -6.87 -6.02 -14.54
N GLY A 670 -7.79 -6.26 -13.62
CA GLY A 670 -7.67 -5.79 -12.23
C GLY A 670 -6.58 -6.55 -11.46
N THR A 671 -6.66 -7.88 -11.49
CA THR A 671 -5.74 -8.76 -10.75
C THR A 671 -4.33 -8.71 -11.32
N LYS A 672 -4.18 -8.50 -12.64
CA LYS A 672 -2.89 -8.21 -13.29
C LYS A 672 -2.23 -6.94 -12.77
N ALA A 673 -3.01 -5.88 -12.51
CA ALA A 673 -2.48 -4.64 -11.95
C ALA A 673 -1.98 -4.87 -10.51
N LEU A 674 -2.77 -5.57 -9.69
CA LEU A 674 -2.37 -5.96 -8.34
C LEU A 674 -1.12 -6.85 -8.33
N TYR A 675 -1.05 -7.84 -9.24
CA TYR A 675 0.10 -8.72 -9.40
C TYR A 675 1.37 -7.93 -9.71
N ARG A 676 1.32 -7.02 -10.70
CA ARG A 676 2.47 -6.18 -11.08
C ARG A 676 2.91 -5.26 -9.95
N PHE A 677 1.97 -4.71 -9.19
CA PHE A 677 2.31 -3.90 -8.03
C PHE A 677 3.03 -4.72 -6.95
N VAL A 678 2.51 -5.89 -6.59
CA VAL A 678 3.09 -6.70 -5.50
C VAL A 678 4.36 -7.44 -5.91
N ARG A 679 4.36 -8.16 -7.04
CA ARG A 679 5.53 -8.89 -7.53
C ARG A 679 6.60 -7.96 -8.11
N GLY A 680 6.19 -6.93 -8.85
CA GLY A 680 7.09 -6.00 -9.53
C GLY A 680 7.50 -4.84 -8.63
N GLU A 681 6.57 -3.94 -8.29
CA GLU A 681 6.92 -2.69 -7.60
C GLU A 681 7.36 -2.89 -6.13
N LEU A 682 6.69 -3.77 -5.39
CA LEU A 682 7.04 -4.10 -4.00
C LEU A 682 8.13 -5.18 -3.92
N GLY A 683 8.37 -5.93 -5.00
CA GLY A 683 9.38 -7.00 -5.06
C GLY A 683 9.07 -8.20 -4.15
N VAL A 684 7.79 -8.47 -3.85
CA VAL A 684 7.40 -9.62 -3.03
C VAL A 684 7.36 -10.87 -3.92
N PRO A 685 8.26 -11.86 -3.76
CA PRO A 685 8.42 -12.95 -4.71
C PRO A 685 7.34 -14.05 -4.57
N LEU A 686 7.20 -14.87 -5.61
CA LEU A 686 6.60 -16.22 -5.54
C LEU A 686 7.38 -17.06 -4.53
N HIS A 687 6.71 -17.67 -3.56
CA HIS A 687 7.38 -18.49 -2.55
C HIS A 687 7.71 -19.88 -3.13
N ARG A 688 9.00 -20.22 -3.21
CA ARG A 688 9.50 -21.44 -3.86
C ARG A 688 9.61 -22.67 -2.95
N GLY A 689 9.10 -22.57 -1.71
CA GLY A 689 9.03 -23.69 -0.78
C GLY A 689 10.18 -23.72 0.21
N HIS A 690 10.72 -24.90 0.52
CA HIS A 690 11.73 -25.09 1.57
C HIS A 690 13.01 -24.25 1.35
N ILE A 691 13.35 -23.95 0.09
CA ILE A 691 14.51 -23.12 -0.27
C ILE A 691 14.38 -21.65 0.18
N GLU A 692 13.17 -21.20 0.54
CA GLU A 692 12.91 -19.85 1.06
C GLU A 692 13.11 -19.75 2.58
N ASP A 693 13.71 -20.75 3.23
CA ASP A 693 14.07 -20.66 4.64
C ASP A 693 15.28 -19.74 4.83
N PRO A 694 15.13 -18.60 5.54
CA PRO A 694 16.22 -17.65 5.76
C PRO A 694 17.38 -18.21 6.60
N VAL A 695 17.21 -19.35 7.29
CA VAL A 695 18.29 -20.03 8.02
C VAL A 695 19.19 -20.82 7.07
N ILE A 696 18.64 -21.31 5.96
CA ILE A 696 19.38 -22.09 4.96
C ILE A 696 20.10 -21.15 4.00
N TRP A 697 19.42 -20.09 3.55
CA TRP A 697 19.94 -19.15 2.56
C TRP A 697 19.72 -17.71 3.02
N ASN A 698 20.80 -16.91 3.06
CA ASN A 698 20.69 -15.47 3.32
C ASN A 698 20.17 -14.69 2.10
N SER A 699 20.39 -15.22 0.89
CA SER A 699 19.94 -14.66 -0.38
C SER A 699 19.68 -15.77 -1.39
N LEU A 700 18.67 -15.59 -2.23
CA LEU A 700 18.31 -16.49 -3.33
C LEU A 700 18.17 -15.63 -4.59
N ASP A 701 18.86 -15.96 -5.68
CA ASP A 701 18.88 -15.16 -6.92
C ASP A 701 19.12 -13.66 -6.67
N GLU A 702 20.16 -13.35 -5.87
CA GLU A 702 20.56 -11.98 -5.51
C GLU A 702 19.52 -11.17 -4.70
N ARG A 703 18.35 -11.74 -4.37
CA ARG A 703 17.38 -11.11 -3.46
C ARG A 703 17.48 -11.67 -2.04
N PRO A 704 17.12 -10.87 -1.01
CA PRO A 704 17.06 -11.37 0.35
C PRO A 704 15.96 -12.43 0.50
N VAL A 705 16.25 -13.48 1.26
CA VAL A 705 15.25 -14.44 1.73
C VAL A 705 14.64 -13.89 3.02
N LYS A 706 13.32 -13.98 3.16
CA LYS A 706 12.58 -13.46 4.32
C LYS A 706 11.52 -14.44 4.75
N THR A 707 11.12 -14.35 6.02
CA THR A 707 9.97 -15.10 6.52
C THR A 707 8.69 -14.72 5.77
N ILE A 708 7.74 -15.65 5.68
CA ILE A 708 6.40 -15.41 5.12
C ILE A 708 5.75 -14.16 5.74
N GLY A 709 5.82 -14.03 7.07
CA GLY A 709 5.31 -12.86 7.78
C GLY A 709 5.95 -11.55 7.32
N SER A 710 7.27 -11.54 7.10
CA SER A 710 7.98 -10.35 6.60
C SER A 710 7.55 -9.95 5.18
N TRP A 711 7.24 -10.91 4.31
CA TRP A 711 6.70 -10.62 2.98
C TRP A 711 5.28 -10.06 3.05
N ILE A 712 4.42 -10.62 3.90
CA ILE A 712 3.09 -10.09 4.15
C ILE A 712 3.18 -8.67 4.73
N SER A 713 4.13 -8.40 5.62
CA SER A 713 4.36 -7.06 6.18
C SER A 713 4.67 -6.01 5.10
N VAL A 714 5.38 -6.37 4.02
CA VAL A 714 5.64 -5.43 2.91
C VAL A 714 4.33 -5.01 2.23
N ILE A 715 3.42 -5.95 2.02
CA ILE A 715 2.09 -5.68 1.43
C ILE A 715 1.24 -4.86 2.41
N TYR A 716 1.23 -5.25 3.69
CA TYR A 716 0.50 -4.55 4.75
C TYR A 716 0.93 -3.08 4.89
N GLU A 717 2.24 -2.79 4.89
CA GLU A 717 2.75 -1.42 4.93
C GLU A 717 2.32 -0.62 3.69
N ALA A 718 2.27 -1.23 2.51
CA ALA A 718 1.79 -0.59 1.29
C ALA A 718 0.28 -0.29 1.30
N LEU A 719 -0.51 -1.04 2.08
CA LEU A 719 -1.91 -0.71 2.37
C LEU A 719 -1.99 0.49 3.32
N ARG A 720 -1.22 0.48 4.41
CA ARG A 720 -1.25 1.53 5.46
C ARG A 720 -0.79 2.90 4.96
N ASP A 721 0.26 2.95 4.14
CA ASP A 721 0.77 4.21 3.59
C ASP A 721 0.05 4.64 2.30
N GLY A 722 -0.91 3.82 1.85
CA GLY A 722 -1.75 4.05 0.69
C GLY A 722 -1.06 3.84 -0.66
N ARG A 723 0.18 3.34 -0.73
CA ARG A 723 0.87 3.07 -2.01
C ARG A 723 0.09 2.17 -2.96
N LEU A 724 -0.77 1.29 -2.45
CA LEU A 724 -1.63 0.46 -3.31
C LEU A 724 -2.71 1.31 -4.03
N TYR A 725 -3.27 2.30 -3.33
CA TYR A 725 -4.38 3.13 -3.82
C TYR A 725 -3.87 4.32 -4.63
N TRP A 726 -2.68 4.81 -4.29
CA TRP A 726 -2.06 5.99 -4.88
C TRP A 726 -0.99 5.57 -5.89
N HIS A 727 -1.13 6.00 -7.15
CA HIS A 727 -0.07 5.87 -8.17
C HIS A 727 1.22 6.67 -7.84
N GLN A 728 1.34 7.20 -6.61
CA GLN A 728 2.42 8.05 -6.11
C GLN A 728 3.62 7.30 -5.51
N GLY A 729 3.63 5.97 -5.47
CA GLY A 729 4.87 5.21 -5.21
C GLY A 729 6.02 5.68 -6.11
N HIS A 730 5.68 6.14 -7.32
CA HIS A 730 6.60 6.79 -8.25
C HIS A 730 6.96 8.24 -7.86
N LEU A 731 6.03 9.05 -7.37
CA LEU A 731 6.25 10.47 -7.02
C LEU A 731 7.21 10.65 -5.83
N ARG A 732 7.14 9.79 -4.80
CA ARG A 732 8.04 9.90 -3.63
C ARG A 732 9.49 9.54 -3.99
N ARG A 733 9.69 8.49 -4.80
CA ARG A 733 11.01 8.12 -5.35
C ARG A 733 11.54 9.18 -6.32
N CYS A 734 10.69 9.71 -7.21
CA CYS A 734 11.05 10.83 -8.09
C CYS A 734 11.45 12.09 -7.33
N LYS A 735 10.77 12.40 -6.21
CA LYS A 735 11.10 13.57 -5.38
C LYS A 735 12.49 13.45 -4.77
N ILE A 736 12.82 12.30 -4.17
CA ILE A 736 14.15 12.05 -3.61
C ILE A 736 15.23 12.08 -4.70
N ALA A 737 14.97 11.50 -5.88
CA ALA A 737 15.89 11.56 -7.01
C ALA A 737 16.16 13.01 -7.45
N PHE A 738 15.12 13.85 -7.52
CA PHE A 738 15.28 15.27 -7.86
C PHE A 738 16.09 16.03 -6.81
N GLU A 739 15.84 15.76 -5.53
CA GLU A 739 16.57 16.37 -4.41
C GLU A 739 18.04 15.95 -4.41
N CYS A 740 18.36 14.68 -4.67
CA CYS A 740 19.73 14.19 -4.77
C CYS A 740 20.47 14.80 -5.97
N MET A 741 19.82 14.83 -7.14
CA MET A 741 20.39 15.47 -8.34
C MET A 741 20.65 16.96 -8.10
N LYS A 742 19.72 17.66 -7.43
CA LYS A 742 19.89 19.07 -7.10
C LYS A 742 21.04 19.29 -6.13
N ALA A 743 21.13 18.50 -5.06
CA ALA A 743 22.22 18.60 -4.10
C ALA A 743 23.60 18.34 -4.75
N ALA A 744 23.68 17.38 -5.67
CA ALA A 744 24.89 17.10 -6.44
C ALA A 744 25.27 18.29 -7.34
N TYR A 745 24.31 18.82 -8.10
CA TYR A 745 24.52 19.97 -8.98
C TYR A 745 24.94 21.22 -8.19
N ASP A 746 24.25 21.53 -7.08
CA ASP A 746 24.56 22.68 -6.23
C ASP A 746 25.95 22.56 -5.58
N ALA A 747 26.47 21.34 -5.43
CA ALA A 747 27.83 21.07 -4.98
C ALA A 747 28.90 21.09 -6.08
N GLY A 748 28.52 21.42 -7.32
CA GLY A 748 29.44 21.51 -8.47
C GLY A 748 29.64 20.20 -9.24
N ILE A 749 28.88 19.15 -8.94
CA ILE A 749 28.90 17.90 -9.73
C ILE A 749 28.11 18.13 -11.02
N ASN A 750 28.77 17.96 -12.16
CA ASN A 750 28.17 18.12 -13.48
C ASN A 750 28.07 16.81 -14.28
N PHE A 751 28.67 15.71 -13.81
CA PHE A 751 28.63 14.40 -14.45
C PHE A 751 27.53 13.51 -13.83
N PHE A 752 26.57 13.06 -14.65
CA PHE A 752 25.46 12.19 -14.24
C PHE A 752 25.40 10.93 -15.11
N ASP A 753 25.49 9.76 -14.46
CA ASP A 753 25.47 8.46 -15.11
C ASP A 753 24.10 7.77 -15.01
N CYS A 754 23.71 7.06 -16.07
CA CYS A 754 22.47 6.28 -16.16
C CYS A 754 22.68 4.93 -16.86
N ALA A 755 21.64 4.11 -16.86
CA ALA A 755 21.61 2.85 -17.60
C ALA A 755 20.19 2.55 -18.08
N GLU A 756 20.06 1.93 -19.26
CA GLU A 756 18.75 1.47 -19.74
C GLU A 756 18.13 0.42 -18.78
N GLY A 757 18.98 -0.42 -18.18
CA GLY A 757 18.55 -1.43 -17.22
C GLY A 757 18.10 -0.86 -15.88
N TYR A 758 18.41 0.41 -15.58
CA TYR A 758 17.99 1.03 -14.31
C TYR A 758 16.50 1.38 -14.36
N ALA A 759 15.72 0.56 -13.66
CA ALA A 759 14.27 0.68 -13.59
C ALA A 759 13.61 0.74 -14.98
N GLU A 760 14.12 -0.05 -15.94
CA GLU A 760 13.58 -0.16 -17.31
C GLU A 760 13.47 1.22 -18.00
N GLY A 761 14.58 1.96 -18.07
CA GLY A 761 14.65 3.28 -18.71
C GLY A 761 13.98 4.44 -17.94
N LYS A 762 13.28 4.17 -16.82
CA LYS A 762 12.65 5.24 -16.02
C LYS A 762 13.65 6.20 -15.40
N SER A 763 14.90 5.76 -15.17
CA SER A 763 15.98 6.61 -14.64
C SER A 763 16.23 7.83 -15.54
N GLU A 764 16.32 7.61 -16.86
CA GLU A 764 16.55 8.66 -17.85
C GLU A 764 15.37 9.64 -17.94
N VAL A 765 14.13 9.13 -17.83
CA VAL A 765 12.91 9.96 -17.79
C VAL A 765 12.89 10.86 -16.55
N VAL A 766 13.27 10.32 -15.39
CA VAL A 766 13.35 11.08 -14.13
C VAL A 766 14.44 12.15 -14.23
N MET A 767 15.61 11.81 -14.78
CA MET A 767 16.71 12.74 -15.02
C MET A 767 16.28 13.91 -15.93
N GLY A 768 15.63 13.59 -17.06
CA GLY A 768 15.13 14.61 -18.00
C GLY A 768 14.09 15.54 -17.36
N LYS A 769 13.22 15.01 -16.49
CA LYS A 769 12.27 15.82 -15.72
C LYS A 769 12.97 16.71 -14.69
N ALA A 770 14.02 16.24 -14.03
CA ALA A 770 14.82 17.05 -13.10
C ALA A 770 15.52 18.21 -13.82
N ILE A 771 16.21 17.93 -14.94
CA ILE A 771 16.89 18.94 -15.77
C ILE A 771 15.89 20.04 -16.18
N LYS A 772 14.71 19.64 -16.69
CA LYS A 772 13.65 20.58 -17.07
C LYS A 772 13.11 21.38 -15.88
N LYS A 773 12.91 20.74 -14.72
CA LYS A 773 12.37 21.36 -13.51
C LYS A 773 13.29 22.46 -12.95
N TYR A 774 14.60 22.19 -12.92
CA TYR A 774 15.59 23.12 -12.36
C TYR A 774 16.18 24.08 -13.39
N GLY A 775 15.85 23.93 -14.67
CA GLY A 775 16.27 24.84 -15.73
C GLY A 775 17.75 24.74 -16.07
N TRP A 776 18.41 23.61 -15.79
CA TRP A 776 19.81 23.38 -16.12
C TRP A 776 20.00 23.32 -17.64
N LYS A 777 21.03 24.00 -18.16
CA LYS A 777 21.31 23.98 -19.60
C LYS A 777 22.09 22.71 -19.94
N ARG A 778 21.93 22.23 -21.17
CA ARG A 778 22.67 21.05 -21.65
C ARG A 778 24.19 21.22 -21.53
N ASN A 779 24.69 22.44 -21.69
CA ASN A 779 26.12 22.76 -21.60
C ASN A 779 26.65 22.73 -20.15
N ASP A 780 25.77 22.70 -19.15
CA ASP A 780 26.16 22.63 -17.74
C ASP A 780 26.36 21.18 -17.27
N LEU A 781 26.04 20.19 -18.11
CA LEU A 781 25.92 18.79 -17.75
C LEU A 781 26.71 17.87 -18.68
N VAL A 782 27.33 16.84 -18.11
CA VAL A 782 27.88 15.70 -18.80
C VAL A 782 27.02 14.49 -18.42
N ILE A 783 26.40 13.84 -19.41
CA ILE A 783 25.48 12.73 -19.18
C ILE A 783 26.04 11.49 -19.88
N SER A 784 26.16 10.38 -19.15
CA SER A 784 26.48 9.06 -19.70
C SER A 784 25.27 8.13 -19.55
N THR A 785 25.17 7.16 -20.46
CA THR A 785 24.21 6.05 -20.33
C THR A 785 24.88 4.72 -20.69
N LYS A 786 24.46 3.65 -19.99
CA LYS A 786 24.90 2.27 -20.17
C LYS A 786 23.86 1.47 -20.95
N ILE A 787 24.34 0.72 -21.94
CA ILE A 787 23.52 -0.23 -22.69
C ILE A 787 23.85 -1.65 -22.25
N TYR A 788 22.80 -2.42 -22.00
CA TYR A 788 22.86 -3.80 -21.56
C TYR A 788 21.96 -4.67 -22.45
N TRP A 789 22.56 -5.32 -23.45
CA TRP A 789 21.92 -6.30 -24.34
C TRP A 789 20.74 -5.75 -25.19
N GLY A 790 20.42 -4.45 -25.14
CA GLY A 790 19.39 -3.82 -25.98
C GLY A 790 17.97 -4.31 -25.74
N GLN A 791 17.72 -5.00 -24.61
CA GLN A 791 16.44 -5.68 -24.36
C GLN A 791 15.31 -4.74 -23.95
N ALA A 792 15.64 -3.54 -23.45
CA ALA A 792 14.61 -2.62 -22.98
C ALA A 792 13.87 -1.98 -24.15
N HIS A 793 14.54 -1.26 -25.08
CA HIS A 793 13.84 -0.52 -26.14
C HIS A 793 14.70 -0.16 -27.38
N GLY A 794 15.01 -1.12 -28.25
CA GLY A 794 15.77 -0.88 -29.50
C GLY A 794 15.20 0.20 -30.45
N ASP A 795 13.91 0.54 -30.31
CA ASP A 795 13.21 1.51 -31.19
C ASP A 795 13.05 2.92 -30.58
N ASN A 796 13.56 3.18 -29.37
CA ASN A 796 13.28 4.44 -28.66
C ASN A 796 14.29 5.55 -28.99
N ARG A 797 13.83 6.61 -29.67
CA ARG A 797 14.67 7.73 -30.13
C ARG A 797 15.38 8.50 -29.02
N VAL A 798 14.94 8.42 -27.76
CA VAL A 798 15.56 9.13 -26.63
C VAL A 798 17.01 8.67 -26.37
N ASN A 799 17.39 7.48 -26.83
CA ASN A 799 18.71 6.89 -26.63
C ASN A 799 19.80 7.42 -27.58
N THR A 800 19.48 8.36 -28.48
CA THR A 800 20.31 8.64 -29.67
C THR A 800 21.29 9.82 -29.59
N PHE A 801 21.44 10.50 -28.45
CA PHE A 801 22.40 11.61 -28.31
C PHE A 801 23.09 11.65 -26.94
N HIS A 802 24.14 10.83 -26.78
CA HIS A 802 24.96 10.81 -25.57
C HIS A 802 26.44 11.06 -25.92
N PRO A 803 27.14 11.97 -25.20
CA PRO A 803 28.56 12.26 -25.46
C PRO A 803 29.47 11.06 -25.16
N TYR A 804 29.06 10.20 -24.21
CA TYR A 804 29.78 9.00 -23.78
C TYR A 804 28.83 7.80 -23.78
N PHE A 805 29.32 6.65 -24.26
CA PHE A 805 28.53 5.43 -24.42
C PHE A 805 29.24 4.26 -23.72
N LEU A 806 28.60 3.70 -22.67
CA LEU A 806 29.19 2.62 -21.87
C LEU A 806 28.63 1.25 -22.29
N MET A 807 29.53 0.33 -22.63
CA MET A 807 29.21 -1.09 -22.83
C MET A 807 29.15 -1.81 -21.49
N HIS A 808 27.93 -2.14 -21.04
CA HIS A 808 27.74 -2.80 -19.75
C HIS A 808 27.86 -4.33 -19.89
N ARG A 809 28.92 -4.88 -19.30
CA ARG A 809 29.40 -6.27 -19.39
C ARG A 809 29.83 -6.69 -20.81
N PRO A 810 30.88 -7.51 -20.95
CA PRO A 810 31.28 -8.04 -22.24
C PRO A 810 30.28 -9.13 -22.70
N ASP A 811 29.86 -9.07 -23.96
CA ASP A 811 29.26 -10.24 -24.60
C ASP A 811 30.39 -11.17 -25.06
N ARG A 812 30.67 -12.20 -24.26
CA ARG A 812 31.77 -13.15 -24.50
C ARG A 812 31.52 -14.05 -25.71
N HIS A 813 30.34 -13.99 -26.34
CA HIS A 813 30.06 -14.67 -27.60
C HIS A 813 30.41 -13.81 -28.83
N THR A 814 30.60 -12.50 -28.67
CA THR A 814 30.98 -11.58 -29.74
C THR A 814 32.48 -11.31 -29.71
N PRO A 815 33.21 -11.45 -30.83
CA PRO A 815 34.63 -11.12 -30.88
C PRO A 815 34.88 -9.64 -30.51
N ILE A 816 35.85 -9.38 -29.62
CA ILE A 816 36.17 -8.02 -29.15
C ILE A 816 36.49 -7.06 -30.31
N GLU A 817 37.11 -7.55 -31.40
CA GLU A 817 37.33 -6.75 -32.62
C GLU A 817 36.03 -6.19 -33.20
N GLU A 818 34.95 -6.99 -33.23
CA GLU A 818 33.64 -6.54 -33.72
C GLU A 818 33.05 -5.47 -32.81
N THR A 819 33.18 -5.64 -31.49
CA THR A 819 32.77 -4.61 -30.51
C THR A 819 33.51 -3.30 -30.73
N VAL A 820 34.84 -3.33 -30.88
CA VAL A 820 35.66 -2.13 -31.14
C VAL A 820 35.24 -1.44 -32.43
N ARG A 821 34.99 -2.20 -33.51
CA ARG A 821 34.51 -1.65 -34.79
C ARG A 821 33.12 -1.04 -34.67
N ALA A 822 32.19 -1.71 -33.98
CA ALA A 822 30.83 -1.23 -33.76
C ALA A 822 30.82 0.10 -32.99
N MET A 823 31.61 0.21 -31.92
CA MET A 823 31.69 1.46 -31.15
C MET A 823 32.34 2.59 -31.96
N ASN A 824 33.35 2.29 -32.77
CA ASN A 824 33.93 3.28 -33.67
C ASN A 824 32.98 3.69 -34.81
N TYR A 825 32.08 2.81 -35.27
CA TYR A 825 31.01 3.19 -36.18
C TYR A 825 30.04 4.19 -35.52
N ILE A 826 29.68 3.99 -34.25
CA ILE A 826 28.85 4.94 -33.48
C ILE A 826 29.57 6.29 -33.35
N ILE A 827 30.87 6.29 -33.09
CA ILE A 827 31.68 7.52 -33.01
C ILE A 827 31.75 8.24 -34.36
N ASN A 828 32.09 7.52 -35.42
CA ASN A 828 32.23 8.08 -36.77
C ASN A 828 30.90 8.60 -37.36
N THR A 829 29.77 8.10 -36.87
CA THR A 829 28.43 8.59 -37.23
C THR A 829 27.94 9.74 -36.35
N GLY A 830 28.78 10.25 -35.44
CA GLY A 830 28.49 11.39 -34.57
C GLY A 830 27.47 11.09 -33.47
N LYS A 831 27.18 9.81 -33.21
CA LYS A 831 26.20 9.37 -32.20
C LYS A 831 26.80 9.30 -30.79
N ALA A 832 28.12 9.19 -30.70
CA ALA A 832 28.91 9.33 -29.49
C ALA A 832 30.24 10.02 -29.82
N PHE A 833 30.91 10.60 -28.83
CA PHE A 833 32.28 11.11 -29.02
C PHE A 833 33.33 10.10 -28.59
N TYR A 834 33.02 9.34 -27.54
CA TYR A 834 33.89 8.29 -27.00
C TYR A 834 33.06 7.08 -26.56
N TRP A 835 33.73 5.96 -26.35
CA TRP A 835 33.14 4.75 -25.78
C TRP A 835 33.94 4.22 -24.62
N GLU A 836 33.27 3.46 -23.78
CA GLU A 836 33.72 3.12 -22.44
C GLU A 836 33.26 1.70 -22.08
N THR A 837 33.92 1.07 -21.13
CA THR A 837 33.65 -0.30 -20.69
C THR A 837 33.18 -0.33 -19.23
N SER A 838 32.41 -1.36 -18.87
CA SER A 838 31.89 -1.53 -17.51
C SER A 838 31.73 -3.01 -17.19
N GLU A 839 32.30 -3.47 -16.08
CA GLU A 839 32.40 -4.89 -15.71
C GLU A 839 33.18 -5.72 -16.72
N TRP A 840 34.23 -5.14 -17.31
CA TRP A 840 35.16 -5.86 -18.16
C TRP A 840 36.39 -6.24 -17.34
N ASN A 841 36.95 -7.42 -17.58
CA ASN A 841 38.18 -7.82 -16.93
C ASN A 841 39.41 -7.21 -17.64
N SER A 842 40.57 -7.31 -17.01
CA SER A 842 41.79 -6.67 -17.52
C SER A 842 42.26 -7.23 -18.88
N GLU A 843 42.03 -8.51 -19.16
CA GLU A 843 42.37 -9.14 -20.44
C GLU A 843 41.47 -8.63 -21.56
N GLU A 844 40.16 -8.53 -21.31
CA GLU A 844 39.16 -8.03 -22.27
C GLU A 844 39.45 -6.57 -22.66
N ILE A 845 39.79 -5.71 -21.68
CA ILE A 845 40.17 -4.32 -21.92
C ILE A 845 41.48 -4.24 -22.72
N ALA A 846 42.49 -5.04 -22.36
CA ALA A 846 43.77 -5.08 -23.08
C ALA A 846 43.59 -5.54 -24.53
N MET A 847 42.73 -6.52 -24.77
CA MET A 847 42.37 -7.00 -26.10
C MET A 847 41.64 -5.92 -26.92
N ALA A 848 40.73 -5.17 -26.30
CA ALA A 848 40.03 -4.06 -26.95
C ALA A 848 41.01 -2.96 -27.40
N TRP A 849 41.96 -2.60 -26.54
CA TRP A 849 43.02 -1.65 -26.87
C TRP A 849 43.97 -2.17 -27.96
N ALA A 850 44.41 -3.43 -27.88
CA ALA A 850 45.25 -4.03 -28.89
C ALA A 850 44.56 -4.09 -30.28
N CYS A 851 43.25 -4.35 -30.30
CA CYS A 851 42.45 -4.28 -31.52
C CYS A 851 42.34 -2.84 -32.04
N ALA A 852 42.06 -1.88 -31.16
CA ALA A 852 41.95 -0.47 -31.53
C ALA A 852 43.25 0.07 -32.14
N GLU A 853 44.40 -0.19 -31.52
CA GLU A 853 45.72 0.21 -32.04
C GLU A 853 46.01 -0.43 -33.40
N ARG A 854 45.84 -1.75 -33.51
CA ARG A 854 46.08 -2.49 -34.76
C ARG A 854 45.22 -1.97 -35.92
N LEU A 855 43.99 -1.55 -35.63
CA LEU A 855 43.02 -1.10 -36.62
C LEU A 855 43.01 0.42 -36.83
N ASN A 856 43.86 1.16 -36.12
CA ASN A 856 43.86 2.63 -36.09
C ASN A 856 42.46 3.20 -35.75
N LEU A 857 41.82 2.62 -34.73
CA LEU A 857 40.53 2.97 -34.18
C LEU A 857 40.67 3.53 -32.75
N ILE A 858 39.64 4.20 -32.25
CA ILE A 858 39.59 4.72 -30.88
C ILE A 858 39.28 3.57 -29.92
N GLY A 859 40.17 3.31 -28.95
CA GLY A 859 39.96 2.36 -27.86
C GLY A 859 39.03 2.89 -26.75
N PRO A 860 38.61 2.05 -25.79
CA PRO A 860 37.77 2.51 -24.69
C PRO A 860 38.55 3.48 -23.79
N VAL A 861 37.97 4.64 -23.48
CA VAL A 861 38.66 5.76 -22.79
C VAL A 861 38.41 5.81 -21.28
N MET A 862 37.42 5.08 -20.78
CA MET A 862 37.03 4.98 -19.38
C MET A 862 36.60 3.53 -19.07
N GLU A 863 36.80 3.11 -17.82
CA GLU A 863 36.38 1.80 -17.32
C GLU A 863 35.68 1.93 -15.96
N GLN A 864 34.54 1.24 -15.80
CA GLN A 864 33.99 0.87 -14.49
C GLN A 864 34.40 -0.59 -14.17
N PRO A 865 35.46 -0.83 -13.37
CA PRO A 865 36.08 -2.15 -13.23
C PRO A 865 35.12 -3.24 -12.74
N GLU A 866 35.36 -4.48 -13.19
CA GLU A 866 34.69 -5.68 -12.65
C GLU A 866 34.86 -5.78 -11.12
N TYR A 867 33.75 -6.03 -10.42
CA TYR A 867 33.77 -6.21 -8.97
C TYR A 867 34.57 -7.46 -8.57
N SER A 868 35.65 -7.27 -7.81
CA SER A 868 36.55 -8.37 -7.40
C SER A 868 36.84 -8.44 -5.89
N MET A 869 36.19 -7.61 -5.07
CA MET A 869 36.51 -7.53 -3.63
C MET A 869 35.70 -8.48 -2.73
N GLN A 870 36.38 -9.10 -1.75
CA GLN A 870 35.73 -9.93 -0.73
C GLN A 870 35.18 -9.06 0.43
N PRO A 871 33.97 -9.34 0.95
CA PRO A 871 33.37 -8.57 2.07
C PRO A 871 34.23 -8.48 3.34
N ILE A 872 35.16 -9.42 3.53
CA ILE A 872 36.07 -9.48 4.68
C ILE A 872 37.12 -8.37 4.61
N GLN A 873 37.68 -8.08 3.43
CA GLN A 873 38.67 -7.01 3.23
C GLN A 873 38.05 -5.63 3.47
N VAL A 874 36.80 -5.42 3.04
CA VAL A 874 36.08 -4.15 3.26
C VAL A 874 35.98 -3.85 4.75
N LYS A 875 35.63 -4.83 5.59
CA LYS A 875 35.54 -4.66 7.06
C LYS A 875 36.86 -4.24 7.70
N GLN A 876 38.00 -4.68 7.16
CA GLN A 876 39.33 -4.33 7.67
C GLN A 876 39.70 -2.86 7.41
N LEU A 877 38.98 -2.15 6.53
CA LEU A 877 39.17 -0.71 6.31
C LEU A 877 38.47 0.17 7.37
N LYS A 878 37.61 -0.40 8.22
CA LYS A 878 36.87 0.36 9.25
C LYS A 878 37.79 1.10 10.23
N PRO A 879 38.82 0.46 10.83
CA PRO A 879 39.71 1.16 11.76
C PRO A 879 40.48 2.31 11.10
N VAL A 880 40.80 2.18 9.82
CA VAL A 880 41.47 3.23 9.03
C VAL A 880 40.54 4.41 8.81
N ALA A 881 39.27 4.15 8.46
CA ALA A 881 38.24 5.18 8.28
C ALA A 881 37.95 5.91 9.61
N ASP A 882 37.79 5.16 10.70
CA ASP A 882 37.52 5.72 12.03
C ASP A 882 38.68 6.64 12.50
N LYS A 883 39.94 6.27 12.24
CA LYS A 883 41.11 7.12 12.56
C LYS A 883 41.14 8.44 11.78
N LEU A 884 40.58 8.45 10.57
CA LEU A 884 40.46 9.64 9.72
C LEU A 884 39.16 10.42 9.97
N GLY A 885 38.33 9.99 10.92
CA GLY A 885 37.05 10.63 11.24
C GLY A 885 36.01 10.52 10.13
N THR A 886 36.04 9.44 9.34
CA THR A 886 35.17 9.25 8.18
C THR A 886 34.60 7.83 8.12
N ASP A 887 33.71 7.56 7.16
CA ASP A 887 33.19 6.22 6.89
C ASP A 887 33.92 5.53 5.72
N GLN A 888 33.76 4.20 5.62
CA GLN A 888 34.50 3.39 4.65
C GLN A 888 34.19 3.78 3.19
N ALA A 889 32.97 4.22 2.90
CA ALA A 889 32.56 4.65 1.57
C ALA A 889 33.25 5.96 1.17
N THR A 890 33.28 6.92 2.08
CA THR A 890 33.96 8.20 1.88
C THR A 890 35.48 8.02 1.78
N LEU A 891 36.07 7.14 2.61
CA LEU A 891 37.48 6.74 2.54
C LEU A 891 37.82 6.13 1.17
N ALA A 892 36.99 5.21 0.68
CA ALA A 892 37.19 4.56 -0.61
C ALA A 892 37.15 5.58 -1.77
N LEU A 893 36.17 6.49 -1.75
CA LEU A 893 36.04 7.54 -2.76
C LEU A 893 37.28 8.47 -2.76
N ALA A 894 37.74 8.88 -1.59
CA ALA A 894 38.92 9.73 -1.45
C ALA A 894 40.20 9.02 -1.94
N TRP A 895 40.35 7.72 -1.65
CA TRP A 895 41.50 6.93 -2.07
C TRP A 895 41.54 6.71 -3.59
N VAL A 896 40.37 6.50 -4.22
CA VAL A 896 40.22 6.38 -5.67
C VAL A 896 40.56 7.70 -6.38
N LEU A 897 40.03 8.82 -5.88
CA LEU A 897 40.29 10.16 -6.45
C LEU A 897 41.77 10.59 -6.36
N LYS A 898 42.56 10.01 -5.45
CA LYS A 898 43.99 10.30 -5.32
C LYS A 898 44.87 9.58 -6.36
N LYS A 899 44.33 8.62 -7.12
CA LYS A 899 45.12 7.87 -8.09
C LYS A 899 45.48 8.77 -9.28
N PRO A 900 46.76 8.84 -9.70
CA PRO A 900 47.20 9.75 -10.78
C PRO A 900 46.49 9.56 -12.14
N ARG A 901 45.88 8.39 -12.35
CA ARG A 901 45.16 8.04 -13.59
C ARG A 901 43.64 8.15 -13.46
N VAL A 902 43.12 8.51 -12.29
CA VAL A 902 41.68 8.68 -12.05
C VAL A 902 41.35 10.17 -12.14
N SER A 903 40.54 10.54 -13.13
CA SER A 903 40.11 11.92 -13.35
C SER A 903 38.77 12.25 -12.67
N SER A 904 37.96 11.23 -12.40
CA SER A 904 36.64 11.33 -11.76
C SER A 904 36.27 9.99 -11.10
N ALA A 905 35.38 10.01 -10.12
CA ALA A 905 34.84 8.82 -9.47
C ALA A 905 33.31 8.90 -9.42
N ILE A 906 32.65 7.80 -9.76
CA ILE A 906 31.18 7.70 -9.77
C ILE A 906 30.72 7.09 -8.45
N THR A 907 29.70 7.69 -7.82
CA THR A 907 29.10 7.21 -6.58
C THR A 907 27.57 7.22 -6.69
N GLY A 908 26.91 6.25 -6.07
CA GLY A 908 25.46 6.14 -6.03
C GLY A 908 24.89 6.78 -4.76
N ALA A 909 23.79 7.51 -4.89
CA ALA A 909 23.05 8.05 -3.75
C ALA A 909 21.56 7.72 -3.83
N SER A 910 21.01 7.30 -2.69
CA SER A 910 19.58 7.10 -2.45
C SER A 910 18.98 8.14 -1.49
N LYS A 911 19.83 9.01 -0.92
CA LYS A 911 19.49 10.12 -0.02
C LYS A 911 20.44 11.29 -0.19
N VAL A 912 19.98 12.51 0.07
CA VAL A 912 20.77 13.75 -0.08
C VAL A 912 22.01 13.75 0.81
N GLU A 913 21.92 13.22 2.04
CA GLU A 913 23.05 13.21 2.98
C GLU A 913 24.25 12.40 2.46
N GLN A 914 24.00 11.41 1.60
CA GLN A 914 25.07 10.61 0.97
C GLN A 914 25.87 11.44 -0.04
N ILE A 915 25.25 12.42 -0.70
CA ILE A 915 25.93 13.37 -1.58
C ILE A 915 26.85 14.27 -0.74
N THR A 916 26.33 14.84 0.34
CA THR A 916 27.12 15.68 1.26
C THR A 916 28.34 14.94 1.79
N LYS A 917 28.18 13.67 2.18
CA LYS A 917 29.29 12.81 2.61
C LYS A 917 30.29 12.52 1.49
N SER A 918 29.81 12.22 0.29
CA SER A 918 30.68 11.94 -0.86
C SER A 918 31.58 13.15 -1.19
N ILE A 919 31.07 14.37 -1.03
CA ILE A 919 31.86 15.59 -1.25
C ILE A 919 32.99 15.74 -0.22
N GLN A 920 32.79 15.29 1.03
CA GLN A 920 33.84 15.29 2.06
C GLN A 920 35.07 14.46 1.68
N ALA A 921 34.95 13.54 0.71
CA ALA A 921 36.09 12.80 0.17
C ALA A 921 37.16 13.72 -0.45
N LEU A 922 36.77 14.88 -0.99
CA LEU A 922 37.70 15.86 -1.56
C LEU A 922 38.62 16.46 -0.48
N ASP A 923 38.08 16.69 0.72
CA ASP A 923 38.82 17.27 1.86
C ASP A 923 39.75 16.25 2.55
N LEU A 924 39.53 14.96 2.31
CA LEU A 924 40.34 13.86 2.87
C LEU A 924 41.63 13.60 2.09
N GLY A 925 41.78 14.17 0.89
CA GLY A 925 42.91 13.94 -0.02
C GLY A 925 44.29 14.16 0.61
N THR A 926 44.43 15.18 1.46
CA THR A 926 45.69 15.52 2.15
C THR A 926 46.01 14.58 3.31
N LYS A 927 44.99 14.12 4.03
CA LYS A 927 45.14 13.19 5.16
C LYS A 927 45.38 11.74 4.73
N LEU A 928 45.15 11.43 3.46
CA LEU A 928 45.33 10.11 2.89
C LEU A 928 46.79 9.67 2.75
N ASP A 929 47.76 10.60 2.70
CA ASP A 929 49.19 10.23 2.60
C ASP A 929 49.64 9.37 3.78
N ASP A 930 49.19 9.72 4.99
CA ASP A 930 49.52 9.02 6.23
C ASP A 930 48.84 7.64 6.36
N ALA A 931 47.75 7.42 5.61
CA ALA A 931 46.95 6.19 5.67
C ALA A 931 47.15 5.26 4.46
N ASN A 932 47.82 5.72 3.40
CA ASN A 932 47.94 5.00 2.13
C ASN A 932 48.62 3.63 2.27
N THR A 933 49.61 3.51 3.18
CA THR A 933 50.28 2.24 3.47
C THR A 933 49.32 1.23 4.11
N ALA A 934 48.55 1.65 5.12
CA ALA A 934 47.56 0.80 5.79
C ALA A 934 46.43 0.36 4.85
N ILE A 935 45.99 1.25 3.95
CA ILE A 935 44.99 0.89 2.93
C ILE A 935 45.55 -0.16 1.97
N LYS A 936 46.80 0.00 1.50
CA LYS A 936 47.44 -0.96 0.59
C LYS A 936 47.62 -2.34 1.24
N GLU A 937 47.96 -2.41 2.52
CA GLU A 937 48.09 -3.68 3.24
C GLU A 937 46.78 -4.49 3.28
N VAL A 938 45.64 -3.80 3.33
CA VAL A 938 44.31 -4.42 3.32
C VAL A 938 43.86 -4.80 1.90
N VAL A 939 44.18 -3.98 0.90
CA VAL A 939 43.69 -4.16 -0.49
C VAL A 939 44.58 -5.11 -1.33
N VAL A 940 45.86 -5.28 -0.98
CA VAL A 940 46.82 -6.13 -1.73
C VAL A 940 46.89 -7.57 -1.20
N ARG A 941 46.35 -7.83 0.00
CA ARG A 941 46.13 -9.19 0.53
C ARG A 941 44.83 -9.76 -0.01
#